data_AF-A0AA43KQV8-F1
#
_entry.id   AF-A0AA43KQV8-F1
#
_cell.length_a   1.000
_cell.length_b   1.000
_cell.length_c   1.000
_cell.angle_alpha   90.00
_cell.angle_beta   90.00
_cell.angle_gamma   90.00
#
_symmetry.space_group_name_H-M   'P 1'
#
loop_
_entity.id
_entity.type
_entity.pdbx_description
1 polymer ?
#
loop_
_entity_poly.entity_id
_entity_poly.type
_entity_poly.pdbx_seq_one_letter_code
_entity_poly.pdbx_strand_id
1 'polypeptide(L)'
;MKEQNRVLLTGLLLLWSMMIHAWPGMPTPRLHVEGRYLKDPHGNTVNLHGFAQTYSPYFNERGQYWNNYDVAGCLRYNKSMIDGIMAADWKMSFLRLHMDPYWSSEPGCSGRYEGEECFSETRFRKYLDEVFIPMAEYAISKGLYVIMRPPGVCPEEMGKGDVYNEYLLKVWDIVSSHPKIKSMEAVMFELANEPIRIRLADGTVGANSQPHFDVLKEIFQPIVDRIRANGFHNVLWIPGSGYQSQYKGYAVNPIEGENIGYAIHIYPGWFGSANGYAEFKKEWDANVKPVADFAPITVTEMDWADEKYEASWGKGHTGTAGGDGFGANFKKITDDSGNVSWLIFTDANRLAQFSPTPPAQGVPYTFLNDPEACPWPAWHWYQEYAKTEYPRPAFSYQSHSDNGDGTFTNPVIHADFPDPDVIRVGDVYYMVSTTMHIFPGATLLKSYDLVNWSYCSNPLELIESSDAYNLLNGKDRYSQGQWASSLKYHNGKFYILFNTLSEGGYLLTATDPEGPWDLRHLTKGFYDPGLHFDDNGKVYVVHGINTLTMTELDKNFEALNEQEVVSRPNTGLEGSHLYKIGDYYYIYATYGGWPASQTVFRSTNIFGPYEEKKLLDEENIHQGALVETQTGEWWTMLFYDKGPYGRLPNLQPVSWTDNWPVIGVNGTAVKTYRKPNVGKEYPITTLPTNDNFRNYKLGMQWGWNHNPDNANWSLFENPGHLRLKTGAVVSNLLEARNTLTQRVFGYHSSTKNSYGTISLDISHMKEGDIAGLTVFQDPYAYIGIQIENGQKKLIWKKCEIEQAETVADVTQTEAIDCGSKIYLRAVANYGTGKARFYYSTDNSTYLPFGDEYTMQFKLSVFVGIRFGIFNFATAQTGGYVDVDWFSTEETFEESTYYDDSFTGYTEDEITIDKIYTDSSVIDLLIGTSQTLKLSARFKDGHTENITTQATYTISEGKVASIANGQLISISEGTTTVTASFSDRLGNTQRTTFEVAVHTFPFISGLFNPSIFGNGTFDQATRTLITSQWGAGGWRYSNGVDLSAFKYLVVELDAVQDCGTELRLFDENSYWSSCASYRFDGNLRVVVDLHAMRKGENANQVCDPSHLYYICFWSHGNRPIDFKKAYVTNSDNYEDPTGIEKDILPQEDLPVDVYTITGIKVRSQVLKSKATEGLPAGIYIVGREKVMVLR
;
A
#
# COMPACT_ATOMS: atom_id res chain seq x y z
N MET A 1 -53.18 -33.63 48.37
CA MET A 1 -52.35 -34.53 47.54
C MET A 1 -51.12 -33.71 47.15
N LYS A 2 -50.04 -33.71 47.93
CA LYS A 2 -48.93 -34.71 47.94
C LYS A 2 -48.35 -34.89 46.54
N GLU A 3 -47.05 -34.91 46.28
CA GLU A 3 -45.79 -34.58 46.95
C GLU A 3 -44.71 -34.92 45.90
N GLN A 4 -43.61 -34.18 45.88
CA GLN A 4 -42.24 -34.63 45.53
C GLN A 4 -42.00 -35.50 44.28
N ASN A 5 -41.24 -34.96 43.32
CA ASN A 5 -39.88 -35.50 43.12
C ASN A 5 -38.94 -34.49 42.46
N ARG A 6 -37.70 -34.56 42.92
CA ARG A 6 -36.60 -33.60 42.84
C ARG A 6 -35.53 -34.15 41.87
N VAL A 7 -34.84 -33.23 41.21
CA VAL A 7 -33.37 -33.20 40.98
C VAL A 7 -32.79 -34.16 39.92
N LEU A 8 -32.35 -33.60 38.79
CA LEU A 8 -30.96 -33.51 38.32
C LEU A 8 -30.97 -33.00 36.87
N LEU A 9 -30.83 -31.69 36.68
CA LEU A 9 -30.20 -31.16 35.46
C LEU A 9 -28.93 -30.46 35.92
N THR A 10 -27.83 -31.16 35.70
CA THR A 10 -26.46 -30.67 35.76
C THR A 10 -26.38 -29.35 35.02
N GLY A 11 -25.98 -28.28 35.72
CA GLY A 11 -25.60 -27.03 35.09
C GLY A 11 -24.39 -27.28 34.20
N LEU A 12 -24.57 -27.17 32.88
CA LEU A 12 -23.48 -26.77 32.00
C LEU A 12 -23.27 -25.26 32.20
N LEU A 13 -22.47 -24.93 33.20
CA LEU A 13 -21.70 -23.69 33.18
C LEU A 13 -20.69 -23.85 32.04
N LEU A 14 -21.07 -23.40 30.84
CA LEU A 14 -20.11 -23.08 29.79
C LEU A 14 -19.38 -21.80 30.23
N LEU A 15 -18.41 -21.96 31.12
CA LEU A 15 -17.33 -21.00 31.29
C LEU A 15 -16.44 -21.12 30.04
N TRP A 16 -16.79 -20.39 28.98
CA TRP A 16 -15.84 -20.08 27.92
C TRP A 16 -15.23 -18.72 28.26
N SER A 17 -14.12 -18.77 28.99
CA SER A 17 -13.08 -17.73 28.95
C SER A 17 -11.79 -18.38 29.42
N MET A 18 -10.94 -18.74 28.46
CA MET A 18 -9.48 -18.74 28.55
C MET A 18 -8.95 -18.91 27.11
N MET A 19 -8.96 -17.82 26.33
CA MET A 19 -8.02 -17.71 25.20
C MET A 19 -6.85 -16.85 25.64
N ILE A 20 -5.80 -17.49 26.17
CA ILE A 20 -4.40 -17.18 25.84
C ILE A 20 -3.64 -18.51 26.00
N HIS A 21 -3.13 -19.10 24.92
CA HIS A 21 -2.22 -20.25 25.02
C HIS A 21 -0.89 -19.91 24.35
N ALA A 22 0.13 -19.65 25.17
CA ALA A 22 1.52 -19.56 24.74
C ALA A 22 2.30 -20.88 24.94
N TRP A 23 1.59 -22.00 24.98
CA TRP A 23 2.08 -23.38 25.20
C TRP A 23 0.93 -24.40 24.99
N PRO A 24 1.19 -25.73 24.94
CA PRO A 24 0.68 -26.63 23.88
C PRO A 24 -0.59 -26.21 23.15
N GLY A 25 -0.49 -26.11 21.82
CA GLY A 25 -1.54 -25.52 20.99
C GLY A 25 -1.37 -24.01 20.79
N MET A 26 -0.17 -23.48 21.04
CA MET A 26 0.20 -22.12 20.64
C MET A 26 -0.08 -21.93 19.15
N PRO A 27 -0.68 -20.81 18.72
CA PRO A 27 -0.88 -20.52 17.32
C PRO A 27 0.46 -20.53 16.56
N THR A 28 0.44 -21.05 15.34
CA THR A 28 1.60 -21.01 14.44
C THR A 28 1.22 -20.38 13.11
N PRO A 29 0.70 -19.14 13.08
CA PRO A 29 0.45 -18.45 11.82
C PRO A 29 1.75 -18.31 11.03
N ARG A 30 1.66 -18.10 9.71
CA ARG A 30 2.82 -17.71 8.93
C ARG A 30 3.45 -16.44 9.48
N LEU A 31 4.74 -16.50 9.79
CA LEU A 31 5.55 -15.33 10.17
C LEU A 31 6.22 -14.73 8.94
N HIS A 32 6.54 -13.45 9.01
CA HIS A 32 7.24 -12.72 7.95
C HIS A 32 8.21 -11.71 8.54
N VAL A 33 9.14 -11.23 7.72
CA VAL A 33 10.11 -10.20 8.10
C VAL A 33 9.59 -8.83 7.68
N GLU A 34 9.49 -7.90 8.63
CA GLU A 34 9.17 -6.50 8.38
C GLU A 34 10.20 -5.60 9.07
N GLY A 35 10.98 -4.88 8.27
CA GLY A 35 12.16 -4.17 8.76
C GLY A 35 13.11 -5.14 9.48
N ARG A 36 13.52 -4.78 10.70
CA ARG A 36 14.40 -5.62 11.53
C ARG A 36 13.68 -6.68 12.36
N TYR A 37 12.36 -6.81 12.25
CA TYR A 37 11.55 -7.65 13.14
C TYR A 37 10.97 -8.87 12.41
N LEU A 38 10.81 -9.96 13.16
CA LEU A 38 9.94 -11.06 12.79
C LEU A 38 8.53 -10.73 13.29
N LYS A 39 7.53 -10.79 12.42
CA LYS A 39 6.16 -10.40 12.73
C LYS A 39 5.14 -11.47 12.39
N ASP A 40 4.07 -11.51 13.17
CA ASP A 40 2.87 -12.27 12.83
C ASP A 40 1.98 -11.52 11.81
N PRO A 41 0.91 -12.14 11.27
CA PRO A 41 0.06 -11.50 10.27
C PRO A 41 -0.67 -10.22 10.72
N HIS A 42 -0.68 -9.91 12.01
CA HIS A 42 -1.31 -8.72 12.57
C HIS A 42 -0.31 -7.59 12.86
N GLY A 43 0.97 -7.82 12.55
CA GLY A 43 2.05 -6.86 12.76
C GLY A 43 2.63 -6.88 14.16
N ASN A 44 2.29 -7.86 15.01
CA ASN A 44 2.92 -8.00 16.33
C ASN A 44 4.35 -8.53 16.15
N THR A 45 5.30 -7.97 16.90
CA THR A 45 6.67 -8.47 16.95
C THR A 45 6.73 -9.81 17.69
N VAL A 46 7.45 -10.78 17.12
CA VAL A 46 7.57 -12.14 17.67
C VAL A 46 9.05 -12.51 17.77
N ASN A 47 9.48 -12.93 18.96
CA ASN A 47 10.78 -13.58 19.17
C ASN A 47 10.52 -15.02 19.60
N LEU A 48 11.12 -15.98 18.88
CA LEU A 48 10.91 -17.40 19.13
C LEU A 48 11.98 -17.94 20.07
N HIS A 49 11.55 -18.78 21.00
CA HIS A 49 12.38 -19.39 22.04
C HIS A 49 12.25 -20.91 22.01
N GLY A 50 13.35 -21.62 21.83
CA GLY A 50 13.29 -23.01 21.39
C GLY A 50 14.36 -23.94 21.95
N PHE A 51 14.43 -25.12 21.35
CA PHE A 51 15.44 -26.15 21.59
C PHE A 51 15.82 -26.84 20.27
N ALA A 52 16.87 -27.64 20.28
CA ALA A 52 17.32 -28.42 19.12
C ALA A 52 17.07 -29.91 19.30
N GLN A 53 16.81 -30.60 18.19
CA GLN A 53 16.68 -32.07 18.18
C GLN A 53 17.39 -32.67 16.97
N THR A 54 18.24 -33.66 17.26
CA THR A 54 19.02 -34.39 16.28
C THR A 54 18.55 -35.84 16.20
N TYR A 55 18.23 -36.29 15.00
CA TYR A 55 17.63 -37.60 14.76
C TYR A 55 18.72 -38.62 14.44
N SER A 56 19.57 -38.96 15.41
CA SER A 56 20.63 -39.96 15.24
C SER A 56 20.65 -40.98 16.39
N PRO A 57 21.13 -42.22 16.15
CA PRO A 57 21.38 -43.21 17.19
C PRO A 57 22.15 -42.66 18.39
N TYR A 58 23.10 -41.76 18.14
CA TYR A 58 23.91 -41.15 19.19
C TYR A 58 23.07 -40.35 20.21
N PHE A 59 22.08 -39.60 19.71
CA PHE A 59 21.26 -38.68 20.48
C PHE A 59 20.02 -39.32 21.11
N ASN A 60 19.71 -40.60 20.84
CA ASN A 60 18.74 -41.36 21.64
C ASN A 60 19.42 -42.17 22.76
N GLU A 61 20.25 -41.50 23.55
CA GLU A 61 20.95 -42.15 24.67
C GLU A 61 21.88 -43.27 24.19
N ARG A 62 22.70 -42.95 23.17
CA ARG A 62 23.74 -43.83 22.60
C ARG A 62 23.19 -45.14 22.01
N GLY A 63 22.08 -45.04 21.30
CA GLY A 63 21.47 -46.10 20.49
C GLY A 63 20.60 -47.07 21.28
N GLN A 64 20.22 -46.69 22.51
CA GLN A 64 19.44 -47.51 23.42
C GLN A 64 18.00 -47.72 22.96
N TYR A 65 17.39 -46.71 22.32
CA TYR A 65 15.98 -46.73 21.96
C TYR A 65 15.75 -47.15 20.51
N TRP A 66 16.63 -46.75 19.60
CA TRP A 66 16.57 -47.14 18.20
C TRP A 66 17.93 -47.03 17.51
N ASN A 67 18.15 -47.90 16.54
CA ASN A 67 19.32 -47.95 15.67
C ASN A 67 18.96 -48.64 14.33
N ASN A 68 19.95 -48.88 13.48
CA ASN A 68 19.81 -49.62 12.21
C ASN A 68 18.62 -49.15 11.34
N TYR A 69 18.52 -47.84 11.18
CA TYR A 69 17.48 -47.14 10.40
C TYR A 69 16.03 -47.47 10.80
N ASP A 70 15.76 -47.81 12.06
CA ASP A 70 14.39 -47.97 12.60
C ASP A 70 13.64 -46.62 12.67
N VAL A 71 12.90 -46.33 11.60
CA VAL A 71 12.04 -45.14 11.48
C VAL A 71 11.00 -45.11 12.59
N ALA A 72 10.34 -46.23 12.88
CA ALA A 72 9.26 -46.26 13.86
C ALA A 72 9.78 -46.00 15.28
N GLY A 73 10.94 -46.57 15.62
CA GLY A 73 11.67 -46.28 16.86
C GLY A 73 12.10 -44.82 16.96
N CYS A 74 12.65 -44.28 15.87
CA CYS A 74 13.02 -42.87 15.78
C CYS A 74 11.83 -41.94 16.04
N LEU A 75 10.72 -42.14 15.32
CA LEU A 75 9.52 -41.33 15.49
C LEU A 75 8.94 -41.46 16.90
N ARG A 76 8.81 -42.67 17.45
CA ARG A 76 8.27 -42.87 18.81
C ARG A 76 9.12 -42.15 19.87
N TYR A 77 10.44 -42.35 19.85
CA TYR A 77 11.34 -41.74 20.83
C TYR A 77 11.30 -40.22 20.73
N ASN A 78 11.50 -39.68 19.52
CA ASN A 78 11.62 -38.24 19.33
C ASN A 78 10.30 -37.49 19.59
N LYS A 79 9.14 -38.10 19.30
CA LYS A 79 7.82 -37.57 19.71
C LYS A 79 7.68 -37.58 21.23
N SER A 80 8.11 -38.66 21.89
CA SER A 80 8.07 -38.73 23.36
C SER A 80 8.98 -37.69 24.05
N MET A 81 10.06 -37.26 23.39
CA MET A 81 10.89 -36.16 23.90
C MET A 81 10.15 -34.83 23.86
N ILE A 82 9.49 -34.51 22.75
CA ILE A 82 8.65 -33.30 22.65
C ILE A 82 7.53 -33.34 23.70
N ASP A 83 6.82 -34.47 23.81
CA ASP A 83 5.79 -34.66 24.85
C ASP A 83 6.36 -34.48 26.26
N GLY A 84 7.55 -35.01 26.54
CA GLY A 84 8.22 -34.91 27.83
C GLY A 84 8.66 -33.48 28.16
N ILE A 85 9.22 -32.75 27.19
CA ILE A 85 9.59 -31.33 27.33
C ILE A 85 8.36 -30.50 27.68
N MET A 86 7.24 -30.73 27.00
CA MET A 86 5.97 -30.07 27.29
C MET A 86 5.40 -30.47 28.65
N ALA A 87 5.54 -31.74 29.05
CA ALA A 87 5.14 -32.22 30.37
C ALA A 87 5.99 -31.62 31.50
N ALA A 88 7.24 -31.25 31.22
CA ALA A 88 8.10 -30.47 32.11
C ALA A 88 7.80 -28.95 32.09
N ASP A 89 6.67 -28.56 31.47
CA ASP A 89 6.12 -27.20 31.42
C ASP A 89 7.03 -26.16 30.74
N TRP A 90 7.94 -26.59 29.87
CA TRP A 90 8.70 -25.67 29.03
C TRP A 90 7.78 -24.93 28.05
N LYS A 91 7.94 -23.60 27.95
CA LYS A 91 7.23 -22.73 26.99
C LYS A 91 8.06 -22.50 25.73
N MET A 92 8.22 -23.57 24.97
CA MET A 92 8.97 -23.56 23.72
C MET A 92 8.04 -23.14 22.58
N SER A 93 8.54 -22.31 21.67
CA SER A 93 7.83 -21.84 20.47
C SER A 93 8.48 -22.30 19.17
N PHE A 94 9.73 -22.80 19.19
CA PHE A 94 10.31 -23.45 18.03
C PHE A 94 11.21 -24.65 18.35
N LEU A 95 11.40 -25.48 17.33
CA LEU A 95 12.31 -26.61 17.28
C LEU A 95 13.31 -26.40 16.13
N ARG A 96 14.62 -26.41 16.44
CA ARG A 96 15.66 -26.58 15.43
C ARG A 96 15.79 -28.06 15.09
N LEU A 97 15.35 -28.44 13.88
CA LEU A 97 15.32 -29.81 13.39
C LEU A 97 16.58 -30.08 12.56
N HIS A 98 17.48 -30.92 13.09
CA HIS A 98 18.67 -31.36 12.36
C HIS A 98 18.37 -32.58 11.50
N MET A 99 18.47 -32.41 10.17
CA MET A 99 18.34 -33.49 9.19
C MET A 99 19.56 -34.41 9.15
N ASP A 100 19.87 -35.07 10.27
CA ASP A 100 21.14 -35.77 10.52
C ASP A 100 21.64 -36.70 9.37
N PRO A 101 22.94 -36.64 9.01
CA PRO A 101 23.53 -37.45 7.94
C PRO A 101 23.40 -38.96 8.10
N TYR A 102 23.10 -39.47 9.29
CA TYR A 102 22.76 -40.88 9.49
C TYR A 102 21.70 -41.33 8.47
N TRP A 103 20.66 -40.52 8.23
CA TRP A 103 19.59 -40.88 7.32
C TRP A 103 19.98 -40.70 5.85
N SER A 104 20.80 -39.71 5.52
CA SER A 104 21.13 -39.38 4.13
C SER A 104 22.41 -40.02 3.60
N SER A 105 23.30 -40.52 4.46
CA SER A 105 24.58 -41.11 4.05
C SER A 105 24.46 -42.56 3.61
N GLU A 106 25.27 -42.99 2.64
CA GLU A 106 25.39 -44.40 2.25
C GLU A 106 25.99 -45.24 3.40
N PRO A 107 25.32 -46.31 3.86
CA PRO A 107 25.83 -47.15 4.93
C PRO A 107 27.18 -47.78 4.59
N GLY A 108 28.17 -47.63 5.48
CA GLY A 108 29.52 -48.16 5.28
C GLY A 108 30.44 -47.30 4.41
N CYS A 109 29.96 -46.15 3.91
CA CYS A 109 30.81 -45.14 3.29
C CYS A 109 31.78 -44.52 4.31
N SER A 110 32.98 -44.14 3.88
CA SER A 110 33.99 -43.49 4.69
C SER A 110 34.25 -42.08 4.15
N GLY A 111 34.06 -41.08 4.99
CA GLY A 111 34.23 -39.65 4.69
C GLY A 111 34.49 -38.85 5.97
N ARG A 112 34.44 -37.51 5.88
CA ARG A 112 34.51 -36.64 7.05
C ARG A 112 33.31 -36.90 7.96
N TYR A 113 33.49 -36.74 9.27
CA TYR A 113 32.37 -36.81 10.21
C TYR A 113 31.32 -35.75 9.84
N GLU A 114 30.07 -36.18 9.64
CA GLU A 114 28.97 -35.31 9.18
C GLU A 114 29.25 -34.59 7.86
N GLY A 115 30.10 -35.18 7.00
CA GLY A 115 30.46 -34.64 5.70
C GLY A 115 29.53 -35.07 4.56
N GLU A 116 29.58 -34.29 3.49
CA GLU A 116 28.77 -34.43 2.28
C GLU A 116 29.24 -35.58 1.37
N GLU A 117 30.44 -36.13 1.59
CA GLU A 117 31.07 -37.10 0.68
C GLU A 117 30.29 -38.42 0.56
N CYS A 118 29.52 -38.76 1.60
CA CYS A 118 28.71 -39.97 1.65
C CYS A 118 27.24 -39.73 1.33
N PHE A 119 26.84 -38.52 0.93
CA PHE A 119 25.43 -38.18 0.73
C PHE A 119 24.77 -38.97 -0.41
N SER A 120 23.61 -39.54 -0.11
CA SER A 120 22.74 -40.25 -1.04
C SER A 120 21.42 -39.53 -1.18
N GLU A 121 21.18 -38.95 -2.36
CA GLU A 121 19.93 -38.26 -2.67
C GLU A 121 18.71 -39.19 -2.51
N THR A 122 18.84 -40.47 -2.93
CA THR A 122 17.78 -41.47 -2.80
C THR A 122 17.40 -41.69 -1.33
N ARG A 123 18.39 -41.81 -0.44
CA ARG A 123 18.13 -41.99 0.98
C ARG A 123 17.59 -40.72 1.61
N PHE A 124 18.15 -39.56 1.27
CA PHE A 124 17.68 -38.27 1.78
C PHE A 124 16.20 -38.04 1.44
N ARG A 125 15.79 -38.23 0.18
CA ARG A 125 14.37 -38.11 -0.22
C ARG A 125 13.47 -39.06 0.57
N LYS A 126 13.87 -40.34 0.70
CA LYS A 126 13.12 -41.33 1.48
C LYS A 126 12.90 -40.88 2.93
N TYR A 127 13.95 -40.43 3.61
CA TYR A 127 13.86 -40.10 5.04
C TYR A 127 13.41 -38.66 5.31
N LEU A 128 13.43 -37.78 4.31
CA LEU A 128 12.66 -36.56 4.33
C LEU A 128 11.17 -36.87 4.51
N ASP A 129 10.62 -37.83 3.74
CA ASP A 129 9.23 -38.30 3.86
C ASP A 129 8.95 -39.14 5.10
N GLU A 130 9.86 -40.04 5.47
CA GLU A 130 9.61 -41.02 6.53
C GLU A 130 9.97 -40.52 7.94
N VAL A 131 10.87 -39.54 8.07
CA VAL A 131 11.37 -39.06 9.37
C VAL A 131 11.13 -37.56 9.55
N PHE A 132 11.73 -36.72 8.70
CA PHE A 132 11.80 -35.28 8.98
C PHE A 132 10.46 -34.56 8.82
N ILE A 133 9.71 -34.84 7.75
CA ILE A 133 8.37 -34.28 7.54
C ILE A 133 7.39 -34.74 8.65
N PRO A 134 7.28 -36.05 8.99
CA PRO A 134 6.42 -36.48 10.08
C PRO A 134 6.78 -35.90 11.46
N MET A 135 8.06 -35.57 11.67
CA MET A 135 8.50 -34.91 12.91
C MET A 135 8.19 -33.42 12.90
N ALA A 136 8.32 -32.75 11.76
CA ALA A 136 7.88 -31.37 11.60
C ALA A 136 6.37 -31.23 11.78
N GLU A 137 5.56 -32.06 11.10
CA GLU A 137 4.10 -32.13 11.28
C GLU A 137 3.73 -32.33 12.76
N TYR A 138 4.47 -33.20 13.45
CA TYR A 138 4.22 -33.45 14.86
C TYR A 138 4.59 -32.25 15.75
N ALA A 139 5.76 -31.62 15.55
CA ALA A 139 6.16 -30.42 16.28
C ALA A 139 5.14 -29.29 16.09
N ILE A 140 4.71 -29.06 14.83
CA ILE A 140 3.69 -28.07 14.49
C ILE A 140 2.35 -28.39 15.17
N SER A 141 1.93 -29.66 15.20
CA SER A 141 0.69 -30.05 15.91
C SER A 141 0.75 -29.83 17.43
N LYS A 142 1.95 -29.55 17.98
CA LYS A 142 2.15 -29.16 19.37
C LYS A 142 2.32 -27.65 19.58
N GLY A 143 2.24 -26.85 18.51
CA GLY A 143 2.42 -25.40 18.55
C GLY A 143 3.88 -24.96 18.46
N LEU A 144 4.74 -25.71 17.77
CA LEU A 144 6.14 -25.34 17.54
C LEU A 144 6.38 -24.97 16.07
N TYR A 145 7.05 -23.85 15.84
CA TYR A 145 7.73 -23.60 14.57
C TYR A 145 8.90 -24.56 14.39
N VAL A 146 9.28 -24.82 13.15
CA VAL A 146 10.37 -25.74 12.83
C VAL A 146 11.40 -25.02 11.97
N ILE A 147 12.61 -24.84 12.52
CA ILE A 147 13.76 -24.38 11.75
C ILE A 147 14.51 -25.62 11.28
N MET A 148 14.38 -25.97 10.01
CA MET A 148 15.11 -27.09 9.42
C MET A 148 16.51 -26.62 9.03
N ARG A 149 17.52 -27.40 9.40
CA ARG A 149 18.91 -27.22 8.95
C ARG A 149 19.36 -28.40 8.08
N PRO A 150 20.35 -28.22 7.18
CA PRO A 150 20.73 -29.27 6.25
C PRO A 150 21.43 -30.42 6.99
N PRO A 151 21.60 -31.58 6.33
CA PRO A 151 22.40 -32.66 6.90
C PRO A 151 23.86 -32.24 7.07
N GLY A 152 24.37 -32.48 8.29
CA GLY A 152 25.79 -32.41 8.60
C GLY A 152 26.31 -31.02 8.92
N VAL A 153 27.63 -30.87 8.97
CA VAL A 153 28.33 -29.62 9.34
C VAL A 153 29.17 -29.09 8.18
N CYS A 154 29.24 -27.76 8.04
CA CYS A 154 30.08 -27.14 7.02
C CYS A 154 31.55 -27.57 7.21
N PRO A 155 32.32 -27.78 6.12
CA PRO A 155 33.76 -27.89 6.21
C PRO A 155 34.38 -26.61 6.79
N GLU A 156 35.57 -26.71 7.37
CA GLU A 156 36.26 -25.53 7.93
C GLU A 156 36.53 -24.42 6.90
N GLU A 157 36.70 -24.80 5.64
CA GLU A 157 36.93 -23.89 4.52
C GLU A 157 35.88 -24.11 3.43
N MET A 158 35.22 -23.04 2.98
CA MET A 158 34.22 -23.06 1.92
C MET A 158 34.50 -21.98 0.88
N GLY A 159 34.48 -22.34 -0.40
CA GLY A 159 34.54 -21.41 -1.52
C GLY A 159 33.29 -21.50 -2.41
N LYS A 160 33.13 -20.50 -3.28
CA LYS A 160 32.10 -20.51 -4.31
C LYS A 160 32.34 -21.66 -5.30
N GLY A 161 31.29 -22.44 -5.58
CA GLY A 161 31.34 -23.56 -6.51
C GLY A 161 32.07 -24.80 -5.99
N ASP A 162 32.46 -24.82 -4.71
CA ASP A 162 33.04 -26.01 -4.08
C ASP A 162 31.99 -27.11 -3.87
N VAL A 163 32.46 -28.34 -3.57
CA VAL A 163 31.60 -29.52 -3.38
C VAL A 163 30.49 -29.28 -2.36
N TYR A 164 30.81 -28.63 -1.24
CA TYR A 164 29.81 -28.30 -0.22
C TYR A 164 28.80 -27.24 -0.68
N ASN A 165 29.20 -26.28 -1.52
CA ASN A 165 28.28 -25.28 -2.07
C ASN A 165 27.24 -25.94 -2.99
N GLU A 166 27.69 -26.82 -3.89
CA GLU A 166 26.81 -27.60 -4.76
C GLU A 166 25.92 -28.58 -3.98
N TYR A 167 26.46 -29.14 -2.90
CA TYR A 167 25.72 -29.99 -1.98
C TYR A 167 24.53 -29.24 -1.33
N LEU A 168 24.76 -28.04 -0.78
CA LEU A 168 23.70 -27.23 -0.18
C LEU A 168 22.64 -26.83 -1.21
N LEU A 169 23.05 -26.42 -2.41
CA LEU A 169 22.13 -26.14 -3.51
C LEU A 169 21.21 -27.33 -3.80
N LYS A 170 21.77 -28.54 -3.87
CA LYS A 170 21.00 -29.77 -4.08
C LYS A 170 20.04 -30.07 -2.93
N VAL A 171 20.50 -29.99 -1.68
CA VAL A 171 19.65 -30.25 -0.51
C VAL A 171 18.46 -29.30 -0.49
N TRP A 172 18.70 -28.00 -0.66
CA TRP A 172 17.64 -27.01 -0.61
C TRP A 172 16.70 -27.06 -1.81
N ASP A 173 17.19 -27.43 -2.99
CA ASP A 173 16.33 -27.71 -4.15
C ASP A 173 15.35 -28.86 -3.85
N ILE A 174 15.83 -29.94 -3.21
CA ILE A 174 14.99 -31.09 -2.82
C ILE A 174 13.95 -30.69 -1.76
N VAL A 175 14.37 -29.98 -0.71
CA VAL A 175 13.49 -29.66 0.43
C VAL A 175 12.44 -28.61 0.04
N SER A 176 12.85 -27.53 -0.63
CA SER A 176 11.95 -26.42 -0.99
C SER A 176 10.95 -26.77 -2.09
N SER A 177 11.26 -27.73 -2.97
CA SER A 177 10.34 -28.22 -4.00
C SER A 177 9.30 -29.23 -3.46
N HIS A 178 9.45 -29.70 -2.22
CA HIS A 178 8.59 -30.73 -1.68
C HIS A 178 7.16 -30.20 -1.39
N PRO A 179 6.09 -30.78 -1.97
CA PRO A 179 4.73 -30.23 -1.86
C PRO A 179 4.25 -30.00 -0.43
N LYS A 180 4.51 -30.96 0.48
CA LYS A 180 4.14 -30.83 1.89
C LYS A 180 4.88 -29.70 2.61
N ILE A 181 6.15 -29.45 2.25
CA ILE A 181 6.96 -28.41 2.90
C ILE A 181 6.48 -27.03 2.45
N LYS A 182 6.18 -26.87 1.15
CA LYS A 182 5.64 -25.62 0.61
C LYS A 182 4.35 -25.17 1.32
N SER A 183 3.50 -26.12 1.72
CA SER A 183 2.25 -25.82 2.44
C SER A 183 2.42 -25.59 3.94
N MET A 184 3.61 -25.78 4.52
CA MET A 184 3.84 -25.64 5.97
C MET A 184 4.26 -24.21 6.33
N GLU A 185 3.29 -23.42 6.78
CA GLU A 185 3.51 -22.02 7.22
C GLU A 185 4.44 -21.86 8.42
N ALA A 186 4.63 -22.92 9.21
CA ALA A 186 5.45 -22.91 10.41
C ALA A 186 6.89 -23.43 10.19
N VAL A 187 7.26 -23.79 8.96
CA VAL A 187 8.61 -24.28 8.61
C VAL A 187 9.47 -23.15 8.05
N MET A 188 10.68 -23.02 8.58
CA MET A 188 11.72 -22.08 8.15
C MET A 188 13.03 -22.83 7.88
N PHE A 189 13.96 -22.23 7.14
CA PHE A 189 15.22 -22.87 6.78
C PHE A 189 16.43 -22.12 7.32
N GLU A 190 17.31 -22.81 8.03
CA GLU A 190 18.68 -22.38 8.31
C GLU A 190 19.59 -22.93 7.21
N LEU A 191 20.14 -22.08 6.34
CA LEU A 191 20.68 -22.55 5.06
C LEU A 191 21.98 -23.37 5.17
N ALA A 192 22.77 -23.17 6.22
CA ALA A 192 23.92 -24.00 6.51
C ALA A 192 24.23 -23.98 8.01
N ASN A 193 24.89 -25.04 8.48
CA ASN A 193 25.46 -25.05 9.81
C ASN A 193 26.90 -24.50 9.77
N GLU A 194 27.11 -23.34 10.39
CA GLU A 194 28.41 -22.68 10.68
C GLU A 194 29.51 -22.78 9.60
N PRO A 195 29.48 -21.94 8.56
CA PRO A 195 30.68 -21.67 7.76
C PRO A 195 31.76 -21.04 8.65
N ILE A 196 33.00 -21.55 8.62
CA ILE A 196 34.06 -21.04 9.52
C ILE A 196 35.01 -20.11 8.77
N ARG A 197 35.55 -20.56 7.64
CA ARG A 197 36.45 -19.77 6.79
C ARG A 197 36.02 -19.84 5.33
N ILE A 198 36.12 -18.71 4.64
CA ILE A 198 35.68 -18.50 3.28
C ILE A 198 36.90 -18.33 2.38
N ARG A 199 36.91 -19.02 1.24
CA ARG A 199 37.98 -18.98 0.24
C ARG A 199 37.64 -17.97 -0.86
N LEU A 200 38.52 -17.00 -1.07
CA LEU A 200 38.43 -16.04 -2.16
C LEU A 200 38.94 -16.65 -3.48
N ALA A 201 38.63 -15.98 -4.59
CA ALA A 201 39.06 -16.41 -5.93
C ALA A 201 40.60 -16.44 -6.11
N ASP A 202 41.35 -15.67 -5.31
CA ASP A 202 42.81 -15.68 -5.30
C ASP A 202 43.42 -16.80 -4.43
N GLY A 203 42.57 -17.61 -3.77
CA GLY A 203 42.96 -18.70 -2.88
C GLY A 203 43.15 -18.30 -1.41
N THR A 204 43.04 -17.01 -1.07
CA THR A 204 43.09 -16.53 0.32
C THR A 204 41.91 -17.06 1.12
N VAL A 205 42.15 -17.41 2.38
CA VAL A 205 41.14 -17.95 3.29
C VAL A 205 41.02 -17.04 4.51
N GLY A 206 39.80 -16.64 4.87
CA GLY A 206 39.51 -15.76 5.99
C GLY A 206 38.02 -15.78 6.34
N ALA A 207 37.57 -14.94 7.27
CA ALA A 207 36.16 -14.99 7.72
C ALA A 207 35.55 -13.59 7.92
N ASN A 208 36.27 -12.67 8.58
CA ASN A 208 35.67 -11.42 9.06
C ASN A 208 35.99 -10.14 8.25
N SER A 209 36.30 -10.23 6.96
CA SER A 209 36.54 -9.05 6.10
C SER A 209 35.55 -8.95 4.96
N GLN A 210 35.30 -7.75 4.44
CA GLN A 210 34.26 -7.52 3.42
C GLN A 210 34.36 -8.46 2.20
N PRO A 211 35.55 -8.71 1.60
CA PRO A 211 35.65 -9.65 0.48
C PRO A 211 35.15 -11.08 0.79
N HIS A 212 35.28 -11.54 2.04
CA HIS A 212 34.78 -12.86 2.45
C HIS A 212 33.25 -12.86 2.57
N PHE A 213 32.65 -11.77 3.03
CA PHE A 213 31.19 -11.59 3.04
C PHE A 213 30.61 -11.46 1.62
N ASP A 214 31.34 -10.82 0.71
CA ASP A 214 30.92 -10.76 -0.70
C ASP A 214 30.86 -12.18 -1.31
N VAL A 215 31.84 -13.03 -1.01
CA VAL A 215 31.81 -14.45 -1.42
C VAL A 215 30.69 -15.23 -0.72
N LEU A 216 30.42 -14.97 0.56
CA LEU A 216 29.26 -15.57 1.25
C LEU A 216 27.94 -15.24 0.54
N LYS A 217 27.74 -13.99 0.11
CA LYS A 217 26.58 -13.62 -0.71
C LYS A 217 26.57 -14.39 -2.03
N GLU A 218 27.71 -14.52 -2.70
CA GLU A 218 27.80 -15.31 -3.95
C GLU A 218 27.47 -16.80 -3.76
N ILE A 219 27.66 -17.35 -2.55
CA ILE A 219 27.31 -18.72 -2.18
C ILE A 219 25.81 -18.85 -1.86
N PHE A 220 25.28 -17.96 -1.02
CA PHE A 220 23.94 -18.11 -0.44
C PHE A 220 22.83 -17.45 -1.28
N GLN A 221 23.11 -16.39 -2.04
CA GLN A 221 22.11 -15.76 -2.91
C GLN A 221 21.53 -16.76 -3.93
N PRO A 222 22.34 -17.58 -4.64
CA PRO A 222 21.79 -18.57 -5.57
C PRO A 222 20.94 -19.66 -4.89
N ILE A 223 21.23 -19.98 -3.62
CA ILE A 223 20.42 -20.93 -2.84
C ILE A 223 19.06 -20.28 -2.51
N VAL A 224 19.05 -19.03 -2.06
CA VAL A 224 17.83 -18.24 -1.81
C VAL A 224 16.99 -18.17 -3.09
N ASP A 225 17.59 -17.76 -4.21
CA ASP A 225 16.91 -17.64 -5.50
C ASP A 225 16.29 -18.97 -5.93
N ARG A 226 17.01 -20.09 -5.71
CA ARG A 226 16.48 -21.42 -6.01
C ARG A 226 15.28 -21.78 -5.14
N ILE A 227 15.36 -21.55 -3.83
CA ILE A 227 14.26 -21.82 -2.88
C ILE A 227 13.02 -21.01 -3.27
N ARG A 228 13.20 -19.73 -3.61
CA ARG A 228 12.11 -18.86 -4.06
C ARG A 228 11.53 -19.30 -5.40
N ALA A 229 12.37 -19.73 -6.35
CA ALA A 229 11.92 -20.28 -7.63
C ALA A 229 11.07 -21.55 -7.47
N ASN A 230 11.32 -22.34 -6.43
CA ASN A 230 10.52 -23.52 -6.08
C ASN A 230 9.16 -23.16 -5.43
N GLY A 231 8.89 -21.88 -5.16
CA GLY A 231 7.65 -21.39 -4.56
C GLY A 231 7.63 -21.41 -3.03
N PHE A 232 8.79 -21.56 -2.38
CA PHE A 232 8.88 -21.47 -0.92
C PHE A 232 9.23 -20.04 -0.50
N HIS A 233 8.29 -19.37 0.15
CA HIS A 233 8.36 -17.93 0.48
C HIS A 233 8.41 -17.65 1.99
N ASN A 234 8.71 -18.66 2.82
CA ASN A 234 8.86 -18.49 4.27
C ASN A 234 10.27 -17.98 4.64
N VAL A 235 10.48 -17.73 5.93
CA VAL A 235 11.72 -17.17 6.47
C VAL A 235 12.94 -18.07 6.20
N LEU A 236 13.98 -17.45 5.65
CA LEU A 236 15.30 -18.06 5.46
C LEU A 236 16.29 -17.40 6.41
N TRP A 237 16.97 -18.22 7.20
CA TRP A 237 17.99 -17.82 8.15
C TRP A 237 19.38 -18.03 7.53
N ILE A 238 20.00 -16.91 7.19
CA ILE A 238 21.29 -16.86 6.50
C ILE A 238 22.43 -17.01 7.52
N PRO A 239 23.38 -17.93 7.30
CA PRO A 239 24.51 -18.11 8.19
C PRO A 239 25.59 -17.04 7.95
N GLY A 240 26.40 -16.82 8.99
CA GLY A 240 27.57 -15.94 8.94
C GLY A 240 28.85 -16.73 8.73
N SER A 241 29.95 -16.19 9.24
CA SER A 241 31.21 -16.92 9.30
C SER A 241 31.85 -16.95 10.69
N GLY A 242 32.83 -17.84 10.84
CA GLY A 242 33.63 -18.00 12.04
C GLY A 242 32.88 -18.66 13.19
N TYR A 243 33.63 -19.23 14.12
CA TYR A 243 33.07 -19.86 15.33
C TYR A 243 32.34 -18.90 16.27
N GLN A 244 32.40 -17.57 16.03
CA GLN A 244 31.99 -16.53 16.97
C GLN A 244 31.24 -15.40 16.25
N SER A 245 30.06 -15.73 15.73
CA SER A 245 29.08 -14.79 15.21
C SER A 245 29.61 -13.62 14.36
N GLN A 246 30.29 -13.87 13.24
CA GLN A 246 30.78 -12.81 12.35
C GLN A 246 29.77 -12.51 11.23
N TYR A 247 29.11 -11.34 11.29
CA TYR A 247 28.05 -10.94 10.33
C TYR A 247 28.22 -9.53 9.75
N LYS A 248 29.15 -8.73 10.27
CA LYS A 248 29.22 -7.29 10.00
C LYS A 248 29.27 -6.90 8.52
N GLY A 249 29.84 -7.73 7.64
CA GLY A 249 29.94 -7.40 6.22
C GLY A 249 28.64 -7.51 5.45
N TYR A 250 27.63 -8.22 5.97
CA TYR A 250 26.30 -8.23 5.37
C TYR A 250 25.59 -6.88 5.49
N ALA A 251 25.98 -5.99 6.42
CA ALA A 251 25.46 -4.63 6.48
C ALA A 251 25.89 -3.77 5.27
N VAL A 252 27.00 -4.14 4.62
CA VAL A 252 27.48 -3.48 3.39
C VAL A 252 26.86 -4.12 2.15
N ASN A 253 26.70 -5.45 2.16
CA ASN A 253 26.21 -6.21 1.02
C ASN A 253 25.28 -7.36 1.49
N PRO A 254 24.01 -7.05 1.79
CA PRO A 254 23.07 -8.03 2.36
C PRO A 254 22.60 -9.04 1.31
N ILE A 255 22.09 -10.18 1.76
CA ILE A 255 21.27 -11.06 0.92
C ILE A 255 20.00 -10.31 0.50
N GLU A 256 19.64 -10.42 -0.76
CA GLU A 256 18.46 -9.80 -1.35
C GLU A 256 17.30 -10.79 -1.44
N GLY A 257 16.08 -10.29 -1.23
CA GLY A 257 14.85 -11.08 -1.26
C GLY A 257 13.94 -10.80 -0.07
N GLU A 258 12.74 -11.34 -0.11
CA GLU A 258 11.79 -11.25 1.01
C GLU A 258 12.09 -12.28 2.11
N ASN A 259 11.62 -12.01 3.33
CA ASN A 259 11.68 -12.94 4.47
C ASN A 259 13.09 -13.48 4.76
N ILE A 260 14.07 -12.57 4.83
CA ILE A 260 15.48 -12.88 5.12
C ILE A 260 15.78 -12.49 6.57
N GLY A 261 16.28 -13.45 7.35
CA GLY A 261 16.87 -13.24 8.68
C GLY A 261 18.25 -13.88 8.77
N TYR A 262 18.93 -13.74 9.91
CA TYR A 262 20.27 -14.32 10.09
C TYR A 262 20.30 -15.35 11.23
N ALA A 263 20.79 -16.55 10.93
CA ALA A 263 21.07 -17.60 11.91
C ALA A 263 22.46 -17.37 12.50
N ILE A 264 22.54 -17.22 13.82
CA ILE A 264 23.77 -16.91 14.54
C ILE A 264 24.18 -17.97 15.54
N HIS A 265 25.49 -18.20 15.62
CA HIS A 265 26.12 -19.11 16.58
C HIS A 265 26.81 -18.27 17.65
N ILE A 266 26.27 -18.27 18.88
CA ILE A 266 26.80 -17.49 19.99
C ILE A 266 27.21 -18.41 21.11
N TYR A 267 28.47 -18.33 21.52
CA TYR A 267 29.00 -19.07 22.65
C TYR A 267 29.38 -18.06 23.74
N PRO A 268 28.47 -17.61 24.64
CA PRO A 268 28.74 -16.48 25.53
C PRO A 268 29.99 -16.65 26.41
N GLY A 269 30.30 -17.89 26.84
CA GLY A 269 31.53 -18.19 27.55
C GLY A 269 32.82 -17.83 26.79
N TRP A 270 32.74 -17.74 25.46
CA TRP A 270 33.86 -17.49 24.54
C TRP A 270 33.71 -16.17 23.75
N PHE A 271 32.53 -15.56 23.76
CA PHE A 271 32.18 -14.35 23.01
C PHE A 271 32.22 -13.09 23.89
N GLY A 272 33.29 -12.93 24.67
CA GLY A 272 33.53 -11.76 25.53
C GLY A 272 32.71 -11.70 26.83
N SER A 273 31.62 -12.46 26.96
CA SER A 273 30.75 -12.44 28.16
C SER A 273 31.42 -12.95 29.43
N ALA A 274 32.35 -13.90 29.32
CA ALA A 274 33.20 -14.30 30.45
C ALA A 274 34.05 -13.14 31.01
N ASN A 275 34.30 -12.09 30.21
CA ASN A 275 35.03 -10.88 30.61
C ASN A 275 34.11 -9.74 31.09
N GLY A 276 32.80 -10.01 31.22
CA GLY A 276 31.78 -9.06 31.68
C GLY A 276 30.97 -8.39 30.56
N TYR A 277 29.86 -7.76 30.95
CA TYR A 277 28.87 -7.19 30.03
C TYR A 277 29.45 -6.21 29.00
N ALA A 278 30.39 -5.35 29.39
CA ALA A 278 30.94 -4.32 28.50
C ALA A 278 31.70 -4.91 27.32
N GLU A 279 32.49 -5.98 27.53
CA GLU A 279 33.23 -6.63 26.46
C GLU A 279 32.30 -7.46 25.57
N PHE A 280 31.31 -8.14 26.17
CA PHE A 280 30.29 -8.85 25.38
C PHE A 280 29.50 -7.89 24.49
N LYS A 281 29.03 -6.77 25.04
CA LYS A 281 28.31 -5.76 24.28
C LYS A 281 29.17 -5.21 23.13
N LYS A 282 30.46 -4.98 23.36
CA LYS A 282 31.39 -4.53 22.32
C LYS A 282 31.53 -5.57 21.19
N GLU A 283 31.67 -6.86 21.51
CA GLU A 283 31.74 -7.93 20.51
C GLU A 283 30.42 -8.09 19.73
N TRP A 284 29.29 -8.00 20.42
CA TRP A 284 27.97 -7.96 19.79
C TRP A 284 27.82 -6.75 18.85
N ASP A 285 28.14 -5.55 19.33
CA ASP A 285 28.03 -4.30 18.57
C ASP A 285 28.92 -4.31 17.32
N ALA A 286 30.08 -4.98 17.41
CA ALA A 286 31.02 -5.08 16.29
C ALA A 286 30.63 -6.12 15.24
N ASN A 287 30.02 -7.24 15.65
CA ASN A 287 29.88 -8.40 14.76
C ASN A 287 28.43 -8.82 14.47
N VAL A 288 27.46 -8.54 15.36
CA VAL A 288 26.05 -8.97 15.24
C VAL A 288 25.10 -7.79 15.05
N LYS A 289 25.25 -6.72 15.85
CA LYS A 289 24.40 -5.52 15.76
C LYS A 289 24.26 -4.97 14.33
N PRO A 290 25.31 -4.95 13.47
CA PRO A 290 25.17 -4.45 12.10
C PRO A 290 24.09 -5.16 11.27
N VAL A 291 23.84 -6.46 11.51
CA VAL A 291 22.72 -7.17 10.86
C VAL A 291 21.43 -7.10 11.66
N ALA A 292 21.51 -7.12 13.00
CA ALA A 292 20.35 -6.96 13.85
C ALA A 292 19.64 -5.61 13.65
N ASP A 293 20.36 -4.58 13.18
CA ASP A 293 19.78 -3.26 12.91
C ASP A 293 18.83 -3.22 11.69
N PHE A 294 18.88 -4.21 10.80
CA PHE A 294 18.02 -4.25 9.61
C PHE A 294 17.31 -5.59 9.36
N ALA A 295 17.61 -6.65 10.11
CA ALA A 295 16.99 -7.97 9.95
C ALA A 295 16.84 -8.70 11.31
N PRO A 296 15.86 -9.62 11.43
CA PRO A 296 15.71 -10.42 12.63
C PRO A 296 16.83 -11.46 12.76
N ILE A 297 17.10 -11.83 14.01
CA ILE A 297 18.17 -12.76 14.40
C ILE A 297 17.56 -14.01 15.01
N THR A 298 18.12 -15.17 14.69
CA THR A 298 17.86 -16.40 15.44
C THR A 298 19.17 -17.03 15.89
N VAL A 299 19.34 -17.25 17.19
CA VAL A 299 20.48 -18.00 17.72
C VAL A 299 20.16 -19.48 17.61
N THR A 300 20.72 -20.15 16.60
CA THR A 300 20.47 -21.57 16.30
C THR A 300 21.46 -22.51 16.98
N GLU A 301 22.54 -21.96 17.55
CA GLU A 301 23.51 -22.73 18.30
C GLU A 301 24.19 -21.88 19.37
N MET A 302 24.40 -22.48 20.54
CA MET A 302 25.09 -21.84 21.65
C MET A 302 25.69 -22.85 22.62
N ASP A 303 26.68 -22.39 23.41
CA ASP A 303 27.24 -23.12 24.55
C ASP A 303 27.13 -22.26 25.81
N TRP A 304 26.79 -22.91 26.91
CA TRP A 304 26.50 -22.31 28.21
C TRP A 304 27.57 -22.61 29.26
N ALA A 305 28.76 -23.05 28.86
CA ALA A 305 29.86 -23.36 29.78
C ALA A 305 31.07 -22.42 29.63
N ASP A 306 31.81 -22.29 30.74
CA ASP A 306 33.11 -21.59 30.80
C ASP A 306 34.20 -22.43 30.11
N GLU A 307 35.13 -21.78 29.41
CA GLU A 307 36.34 -22.36 28.79
C GLU A 307 37.06 -23.33 29.73
N LYS A 308 37.08 -23.03 31.03
CA LYS A 308 37.73 -23.84 32.07
C LYS A 308 37.18 -25.27 32.21
N TYR A 309 35.92 -25.53 31.82
CA TYR A 309 35.28 -26.83 32.06
C TYR A 309 35.37 -27.80 30.87
N GLU A 310 35.89 -27.37 29.71
CA GLU A 310 35.98 -28.18 28.47
C GLU A 310 34.70 -28.99 28.18
N ALA A 311 33.52 -28.43 28.50
CA ALA A 311 32.26 -29.15 28.45
C ALA A 311 31.20 -28.31 27.77
N SER A 312 30.52 -28.88 26.77
CA SER A 312 29.41 -28.21 26.07
C SER A 312 28.09 -28.14 26.87
N TRP A 313 28.10 -28.60 28.13
CA TRP A 313 26.89 -28.86 28.93
C TRP A 313 27.19 -28.85 30.44
N GLY A 314 27.64 -27.73 31.02
CA GLY A 314 28.13 -27.77 32.39
C GLY A 314 28.02 -26.44 33.12
N LYS A 315 27.09 -26.37 34.09
CA LYS A 315 27.03 -25.39 35.19
C LYS A 315 27.69 -24.04 34.86
N GLY A 316 26.99 -23.22 34.10
CA GLY A 316 27.41 -21.85 33.82
C GLY A 316 27.30 -20.95 35.05
N HIS A 317 27.77 -19.71 34.93
CA HIS A 317 27.44 -18.66 35.89
C HIS A 317 26.40 -17.75 35.24
N THR A 318 25.12 -17.91 35.63
CA THR A 318 24.03 -17.07 35.11
C THR A 318 24.29 -15.61 35.45
N GLY A 319 24.68 -15.35 36.70
CA GLY A 319 25.10 -14.03 37.17
C GLY A 319 23.99 -12.99 37.20
N THR A 320 24.37 -11.71 37.07
CA THR A 320 23.45 -10.55 37.14
C THR A 320 23.52 -9.73 35.85
N ALA A 321 22.37 -9.32 35.32
CA ALA A 321 22.30 -8.52 34.09
C ALA A 321 23.10 -7.21 34.24
N GLY A 322 24.05 -6.96 33.33
CA GLY A 322 24.96 -5.81 33.37
C GLY A 322 26.15 -5.97 34.33
N GLY A 323 26.28 -7.11 35.00
CA GLY A 323 27.33 -7.43 35.96
C GLY A 323 28.13 -8.68 35.58
N ASP A 324 28.45 -9.51 36.58
CA ASP A 324 29.16 -10.78 36.39
C ASP A 324 28.21 -11.85 35.83
N GLY A 325 28.79 -12.86 35.15
CA GLY A 325 28.08 -14.01 34.60
C GLY A 325 27.49 -13.78 33.21
N PHE A 326 27.58 -14.81 32.38
CA PHE A 326 27.32 -14.64 30.94
C PHE A 326 25.86 -14.86 30.55
N GLY A 327 25.11 -15.65 31.32
CA GLY A 327 23.70 -15.96 31.02
C GLY A 327 22.79 -14.73 31.09
N ALA A 328 22.83 -14.01 32.20
CA ALA A 328 22.04 -12.80 32.40
C ALA A 328 22.49 -11.65 31.47
N ASN A 329 23.79 -11.60 31.12
CA ASN A 329 24.30 -10.66 30.13
C ASN A 329 23.84 -10.99 28.71
N PHE A 330 23.76 -12.28 28.34
CA PHE A 330 23.18 -12.72 27.08
C PHE A 330 21.72 -12.33 26.98
N LYS A 331 20.91 -12.68 27.99
CA LYS A 331 19.50 -12.26 28.06
C LYS A 331 19.36 -10.74 27.91
N LYS A 332 20.18 -9.98 28.64
CA LYS A 332 20.15 -8.52 28.56
C LYS A 332 20.41 -8.01 27.14
N ILE A 333 21.43 -8.52 26.45
CA ILE A 333 21.75 -8.08 25.08
C ILE A 333 20.63 -8.46 24.11
N THR A 334 20.07 -9.67 24.22
CA THR A 334 18.97 -10.10 23.34
C THR A 334 17.70 -9.29 23.58
N ASP A 335 17.34 -9.03 24.83
CA ASP A 335 16.18 -8.21 25.20
C ASP A 335 16.37 -6.76 24.74
N ASP A 336 17.54 -6.16 24.98
CA ASP A 336 17.85 -4.79 24.56
C ASP A 336 17.84 -4.66 23.02
N SER A 337 18.08 -5.74 22.27
CA SER A 337 18.02 -5.75 20.80
C SER A 337 16.58 -5.86 20.26
N GLY A 338 15.67 -6.49 21.01
CA GLY A 338 14.23 -6.58 20.70
C GLY A 338 13.83 -7.50 19.54
N ASN A 339 14.79 -8.08 18.80
CA ASN A 339 14.54 -8.86 17.57
C ASN A 339 15.35 -10.16 17.49
N VAL A 340 15.63 -10.79 18.63
CA VAL A 340 16.48 -11.96 18.74
C VAL A 340 15.68 -13.16 19.26
N SER A 341 15.41 -14.10 18.37
CA SER A 341 14.98 -15.45 18.71
C SER A 341 16.18 -16.28 19.18
N TRP A 342 16.02 -17.22 20.10
CA TRP A 342 17.13 -18.09 20.51
C TRP A 342 16.68 -19.44 21.07
N LEU A 343 17.53 -20.45 20.99
CA LEU A 343 17.29 -21.74 21.62
C LEU A 343 18.19 -21.98 22.82
N ILE A 344 17.72 -22.76 23.80
CA ILE A 344 18.62 -23.46 24.70
C ILE A 344 19.10 -24.71 23.97
N PHE A 345 20.39 -24.74 23.68
CA PHE A 345 21.03 -25.96 23.20
C PHE A 345 21.11 -26.90 24.43
N THR A 346 20.74 -28.18 24.34
CA THR A 346 20.99 -29.30 25.31
C THR A 346 20.30 -30.56 24.82
N ASP A 347 20.66 -31.73 25.37
CA ASP A 347 20.01 -32.99 25.01
C ASP A 347 18.50 -32.92 25.33
N ALA A 348 17.65 -33.26 24.35
CA ALA A 348 16.19 -33.20 24.51
C ALA A 348 15.68 -34.09 25.67
N ASN A 349 16.36 -35.20 25.97
CA ASN A 349 16.01 -36.06 27.10
C ASN A 349 16.24 -35.38 28.46
N ARG A 350 17.25 -34.50 28.57
CA ARG A 350 17.51 -33.70 29.77
C ARG A 350 16.42 -32.66 29.97
N LEU A 351 16.00 -31.98 28.91
CA LEU A 351 14.87 -31.04 28.95
C LEU A 351 13.57 -31.75 29.37
N ALA A 352 13.32 -32.95 28.84
CA ALA A 352 12.15 -33.76 29.20
C ALA A 352 12.14 -34.24 30.67
N GLN A 353 13.32 -34.30 31.30
CA GLN A 353 13.48 -34.69 32.72
C GLN A 353 13.63 -33.49 33.66
N PHE A 354 13.61 -32.25 33.12
CA PHE A 354 13.83 -31.03 33.89
C PHE A 354 12.81 -30.87 35.03
N SER A 355 13.25 -30.29 36.14
CA SER A 355 12.36 -29.94 37.25
C SER A 355 12.73 -28.56 37.82
N PRO A 356 11.78 -27.60 37.87
CA PRO A 356 12.01 -26.29 38.46
C PRO A 356 11.95 -26.31 40.00
N THR A 357 12.11 -27.48 40.63
CA THR A 357 12.03 -27.63 42.08
C THR A 357 13.42 -27.91 42.67
N PRO A 358 13.88 -27.14 43.67
CA PRO A 358 15.14 -27.43 44.34
C PRO A 358 15.11 -28.82 45.02
N PRO A 359 16.24 -29.52 45.11
CA PRO A 359 16.31 -30.80 45.79
C PRO A 359 16.00 -30.63 47.29
N ALA A 360 15.51 -31.69 47.93
CA ALA A 360 15.24 -31.70 49.37
C ALA A 360 16.53 -31.40 50.18
N GLN A 361 16.37 -30.84 51.37
CA GLN A 361 17.51 -30.47 52.23
C GLN A 361 18.47 -31.65 52.44
N GLY A 362 19.74 -31.46 52.10
CA GLY A 362 20.79 -32.48 52.20
C GLY A 362 21.00 -33.32 50.93
N VAL A 363 20.17 -33.15 49.90
CA VAL A 363 20.36 -33.76 48.57
C VAL A 363 21.10 -32.75 47.67
N PRO A 364 22.18 -33.15 46.97
CA PRO A 364 22.94 -32.24 46.12
C PRO A 364 22.16 -31.81 44.88
N TYR A 365 22.42 -30.59 44.41
CA TYR A 365 21.94 -30.09 43.12
C TYR A 365 22.50 -30.90 41.94
N THR A 366 21.63 -31.14 40.96
CA THR A 366 21.93 -31.76 39.67
C THR A 366 21.87 -30.70 38.56
N PHE A 367 22.41 -31.01 37.38
CA PHE A 367 22.29 -30.12 36.21
C PHE A 367 20.84 -29.69 35.90
N LEU A 368 19.85 -30.51 36.24
CA LEU A 368 18.44 -30.28 35.93
C LEU A 368 17.70 -29.41 36.94
N ASN A 369 18.30 -29.12 38.10
CA ASN A 369 17.64 -28.35 39.16
C ASN A 369 18.56 -27.37 39.89
N ASP A 370 19.78 -27.15 39.37
CA ASP A 370 20.74 -26.18 39.87
C ASP A 370 20.41 -24.78 39.31
N PRO A 371 20.13 -23.77 40.15
CA PRO A 371 19.83 -22.41 39.69
C PRO A 371 20.93 -21.74 38.86
N GLU A 372 22.17 -22.20 38.99
CA GLU A 372 23.30 -21.71 38.18
C GLU A 372 23.47 -22.50 36.86
N ALA A 373 22.83 -23.67 36.71
CA ALA A 373 22.87 -24.41 35.45
C ALA A 373 21.87 -23.83 34.45
N CYS A 374 22.28 -23.71 33.18
CA CYS A 374 21.50 -23.05 32.13
C CYS A 374 20.03 -23.47 31.96
N PRO A 375 19.61 -24.73 32.20
CA PRO A 375 18.19 -25.08 32.05
C PRO A 375 17.29 -24.32 33.03
N TRP A 376 17.78 -24.04 34.24
CA TRP A 376 16.96 -23.40 35.27
C TRP A 376 16.57 -21.95 34.94
N PRO A 377 17.49 -21.01 34.68
CA PRO A 377 17.13 -19.64 34.32
C PRO A 377 16.42 -19.58 32.98
N ALA A 378 16.83 -20.37 31.97
CA ALA A 378 16.18 -20.40 30.67
C ALA A 378 14.71 -20.83 30.77
N TRP A 379 14.39 -21.82 31.62
CA TRP A 379 13.00 -22.21 31.87
C TRP A 379 12.18 -21.03 32.41
N HIS A 380 12.72 -20.29 33.39
CA HIS A 380 12.03 -19.13 33.96
C HIS A 380 11.86 -18.00 32.95
N TRP A 381 12.89 -17.72 32.14
CA TRP A 381 12.79 -16.69 31.09
C TRP A 381 11.81 -17.08 30.00
N TYR A 382 11.75 -18.36 29.61
CA TYR A 382 10.77 -18.81 28.61
C TYR A 382 9.34 -18.70 29.16
N GLN A 383 9.14 -18.89 30.47
CA GLN A 383 7.86 -18.59 31.13
C GLN A 383 7.51 -17.10 31.11
N GLU A 384 8.51 -16.22 31.16
CA GLU A 384 8.32 -14.77 31.02
C GLU A 384 7.98 -14.40 29.57
N TYR A 385 8.81 -14.83 28.61
CA TYR A 385 8.61 -14.57 27.18
C TYR A 385 7.27 -15.09 26.67
N ALA A 386 6.81 -16.25 27.14
CA ALA A 386 5.51 -16.78 26.77
C ALA A 386 4.33 -15.85 27.10
N LYS A 387 4.50 -14.83 27.94
CA LYS A 387 3.43 -13.87 28.24
C LYS A 387 3.32 -12.75 27.20
N THR A 388 4.39 -12.48 26.47
CA THR A 388 4.51 -11.26 25.64
C THR A 388 5.06 -11.52 24.23
N GLU A 389 5.96 -12.49 24.07
CA GLU A 389 6.68 -12.80 22.83
C GLU A 389 6.13 -14.07 22.15
N TYR A 390 4.82 -14.13 21.94
CA TYR A 390 4.17 -15.23 21.22
C TYR A 390 3.34 -14.69 20.04
N PRO A 391 3.25 -15.46 18.94
CA PRO A 391 2.47 -15.07 17.77
C PRO A 391 0.97 -15.17 18.05
N ARG A 392 0.20 -14.23 17.51
CA ARG A 392 -1.26 -14.19 17.67
C ARG A 392 -1.95 -15.04 16.58
N PRO A 393 -3.08 -15.70 16.87
CA PRO A 393 -3.78 -16.54 15.89
C PRO A 393 -4.32 -15.71 14.73
N ALA A 394 -4.37 -16.26 13.52
CA ALA A 394 -5.01 -15.62 12.38
C ALA A 394 -6.50 -15.36 12.65
N PHE A 395 -7.07 -14.33 12.00
CA PHE A 395 -8.50 -14.07 12.02
C PHE A 395 -9.29 -15.24 11.44
N SER A 396 -10.47 -15.53 12.00
CA SER A 396 -11.30 -16.66 11.57
C SER A 396 -12.21 -16.31 10.39
N TYR A 397 -12.60 -15.04 10.24
CA TYR A 397 -13.39 -14.54 9.13
C TYR A 397 -12.51 -13.91 8.05
N GLN A 398 -11.86 -14.77 7.25
CA GLN A 398 -11.08 -14.36 6.09
C GLN A 398 -11.81 -14.67 4.78
N SER A 399 -11.84 -13.72 3.86
CA SER A 399 -12.46 -13.91 2.54
C SER A 399 -11.40 -14.28 1.51
N HIS A 400 -11.45 -15.52 1.01
CA HIS A 400 -10.62 -16.00 -0.09
C HIS A 400 -11.43 -16.91 -1.01
N SER A 401 -11.08 -16.91 -2.30
CA SER A 401 -11.72 -17.73 -3.33
C SER A 401 -10.95 -19.02 -3.65
N ASP A 402 -9.69 -19.13 -3.23
CA ASP A 402 -8.87 -20.33 -3.38
C ASP A 402 -9.38 -21.44 -2.44
N ASN A 403 -9.69 -22.62 -2.99
CA ASN A 403 -10.23 -23.75 -2.24
C ASN A 403 -9.11 -24.63 -1.62
N GLY A 404 -7.83 -24.33 -1.89
CA GLY A 404 -6.68 -25.07 -1.35
C GLY A 404 -6.42 -26.44 -2.01
N ASP A 405 -7.18 -26.78 -3.05
CA ASP A 405 -7.12 -28.06 -3.78
C ASP A 405 -6.76 -27.90 -5.27
N GLY A 406 -6.22 -26.73 -5.63
CA GLY A 406 -5.93 -26.36 -7.03
C GLY A 406 -7.13 -25.78 -7.77
N THR A 407 -8.27 -25.58 -7.10
CA THR A 407 -9.45 -24.91 -7.64
C THR A 407 -9.76 -23.59 -6.93
N PHE A 408 -10.59 -22.76 -7.54
CA PHE A 408 -11.11 -21.51 -6.96
C PHE A 408 -12.62 -21.40 -7.19
N THR A 409 -13.29 -20.53 -6.41
CA THR A 409 -14.73 -20.26 -6.51
C THR A 409 -15.00 -18.77 -6.73
N ASN A 410 -15.77 -18.42 -7.77
CA ASN A 410 -16.23 -17.05 -8.03
C ASN A 410 -17.30 -16.60 -7.01
N PRO A 411 -17.30 -15.32 -6.58
CA PRO A 411 -16.40 -14.24 -6.99
C PRO A 411 -14.96 -14.44 -6.52
N VAL A 412 -13.97 -13.97 -7.29
CA VAL A 412 -12.57 -14.04 -6.85
C VAL A 412 -12.34 -13.19 -5.61
N ILE A 413 -12.97 -12.01 -5.55
CA ILE A 413 -13.01 -11.14 -4.38
C ILE A 413 -14.48 -10.87 -4.05
N HIS A 414 -14.94 -11.30 -2.88
CA HIS A 414 -16.35 -11.18 -2.48
C HIS A 414 -16.66 -9.79 -1.87
N ALA A 415 -16.22 -8.72 -2.52
CA ALA A 415 -16.49 -7.32 -2.15
C ALA A 415 -16.52 -6.41 -3.39
N ASP A 416 -17.01 -5.17 -3.22
CA ASP A 416 -17.18 -4.18 -4.30
C ASP A 416 -15.84 -3.71 -4.88
N PHE A 417 -15.39 -4.37 -5.96
CA PHE A 417 -14.22 -3.99 -6.77
C PHE A 417 -14.65 -3.87 -8.23
N PRO A 418 -15.40 -2.80 -8.57
CA PRO A 418 -15.93 -2.59 -9.91
C PRO A 418 -14.89 -2.20 -10.96
N ASP A 419 -15.32 -2.30 -12.21
CA ASP A 419 -14.62 -1.86 -13.42
C ASP A 419 -13.15 -2.35 -13.46
N PRO A 420 -12.90 -3.67 -13.28
CA PRO A 420 -11.56 -4.18 -13.16
C PRO A 420 -10.83 -4.10 -14.52
N ASP A 421 -9.70 -3.39 -14.57
CA ASP A 421 -8.73 -3.53 -15.66
C ASP A 421 -7.49 -4.24 -15.16
N VAL A 422 -7.16 -5.37 -15.81
CA VAL A 422 -6.10 -6.29 -15.38
C VAL A 422 -5.00 -6.32 -16.42
N ILE A 423 -3.76 -6.15 -15.98
CA ILE A 423 -2.57 -6.35 -16.81
C ILE A 423 -1.61 -7.34 -16.13
N ARG A 424 -0.73 -7.94 -16.93
CA ARG A 424 0.42 -8.70 -16.43
C ARG A 424 1.71 -7.95 -16.77
N VAL A 425 2.59 -7.77 -15.78
CA VAL A 425 3.94 -7.22 -15.94
C VAL A 425 4.92 -8.24 -15.36
N GLY A 426 5.69 -8.89 -16.24
CA GLY A 426 6.50 -10.04 -15.85
C GLY A 426 5.66 -11.16 -15.25
N ASP A 427 5.93 -11.47 -13.98
CA ASP A 427 5.27 -12.54 -13.22
C ASP A 427 4.06 -12.06 -12.38
N VAL A 428 3.76 -10.76 -12.38
CA VAL A 428 2.75 -10.15 -11.50
C VAL A 428 1.56 -9.65 -12.31
N TYR A 429 0.37 -9.89 -11.79
CA TYR A 429 -0.88 -9.33 -12.27
C TYR A 429 -1.28 -8.14 -11.42
N TYR A 430 -1.67 -7.04 -12.07
CA TYR A 430 -2.17 -5.84 -11.42
C TYR A 430 -3.60 -5.58 -11.86
N MET A 431 -4.48 -5.22 -10.92
CA MET A 431 -5.87 -4.89 -11.17
C MET A 431 -6.21 -3.53 -10.55
N VAL A 432 -6.60 -2.56 -11.37
CA VAL A 432 -7.19 -1.31 -10.89
C VAL A 432 -8.70 -1.47 -10.73
N SER A 433 -9.29 -0.78 -9.76
CA SER A 433 -10.74 -0.75 -9.55
C SER A 433 -11.24 0.66 -9.27
N THR A 434 -12.47 0.93 -9.70
CA THR A 434 -13.19 2.19 -9.50
C THR A 434 -13.48 2.49 -8.03
N THR A 435 -13.35 3.77 -7.66
CA THR A 435 -13.51 4.26 -6.27
C THR A 435 -14.38 5.50 -6.13
N MET A 436 -14.77 6.15 -7.23
CA MET A 436 -15.65 7.32 -7.22
C MET A 436 -15.11 8.46 -6.33
N HIS A 437 -15.84 8.84 -5.29
CA HIS A 437 -15.55 9.92 -4.35
C HIS A 437 -14.79 9.44 -3.10
N ILE A 438 -14.31 8.20 -3.09
CA ILE A 438 -13.59 7.63 -1.96
C ILE A 438 -12.08 7.83 -2.14
N PHE A 439 -11.43 8.48 -1.16
CA PHE A 439 -9.99 8.79 -1.21
C PHE A 439 -9.22 8.25 0.01
N PRO A 440 -7.97 7.77 -0.15
CA PRO A 440 -7.28 7.57 -1.42
C PRO A 440 -7.98 6.49 -2.27
N GLY A 441 -7.92 6.66 -3.59
CA GLY A 441 -8.73 5.93 -4.57
C GLY A 441 -7.89 5.25 -5.67
N ALA A 442 -8.56 4.87 -6.75
CA ALA A 442 -8.05 4.07 -7.86
C ALA A 442 -7.37 2.76 -7.38
N THR A 443 -7.98 2.09 -6.39
CA THR A 443 -7.38 0.96 -5.66
C THR A 443 -6.71 -0.04 -6.62
N LEU A 444 -5.40 -0.20 -6.47
CA LEU A 444 -4.59 -1.12 -7.25
C LEU A 444 -4.30 -2.37 -6.42
N LEU A 445 -4.67 -3.53 -6.93
CA LEU A 445 -4.37 -4.83 -6.33
C LEU A 445 -3.28 -5.54 -7.11
N LYS A 446 -2.52 -6.42 -6.44
CA LYS A 446 -1.54 -7.32 -7.06
C LYS A 446 -1.83 -8.78 -6.74
N SER A 447 -1.58 -9.64 -7.72
CA SER A 447 -1.69 -11.10 -7.61
C SER A 447 -0.60 -11.77 -8.43
N TYR A 448 -0.27 -13.02 -8.10
CA TYR A 448 0.65 -13.84 -8.88
C TYR A 448 -0.05 -14.98 -9.63
N ASP A 449 -1.34 -15.21 -9.37
CA ASP A 449 -2.12 -16.31 -9.93
C ASP A 449 -3.56 -15.94 -10.36
N LEU A 450 -3.89 -14.63 -10.36
CA LEU A 450 -5.22 -14.05 -10.63
C LEU A 450 -6.32 -14.41 -9.61
N VAL A 451 -6.02 -15.20 -8.58
CA VAL A 451 -6.99 -15.68 -7.59
C VAL A 451 -6.70 -15.08 -6.21
N ASN A 452 -5.44 -15.13 -5.79
CA ASN A 452 -4.98 -14.64 -4.50
C ASN A 452 -4.50 -13.19 -4.65
N TRP A 453 -5.28 -12.24 -4.16
CA TRP A 453 -5.03 -10.80 -4.32
C TRP A 453 -4.61 -10.15 -3.00
N SER A 454 -3.73 -9.16 -3.11
CA SER A 454 -3.31 -8.26 -2.03
C SER A 454 -3.40 -6.80 -2.49
N TYR A 455 -3.51 -5.85 -1.56
CA TYR A 455 -3.39 -4.43 -1.89
C TYR A 455 -1.96 -4.14 -2.39
N CYS A 456 -1.87 -3.36 -3.47
CA CYS A 456 -0.60 -2.85 -4.00
C CYS A 456 -0.41 -1.39 -3.60
N SER A 457 -1.40 -0.53 -3.93
CA SER A 457 -1.41 0.89 -3.59
C SER A 457 -2.81 1.47 -3.79
N ASN A 458 -3.04 2.70 -3.32
CA ASN A 458 -4.17 3.54 -3.72
C ASN A 458 -3.62 4.78 -4.44
N PRO A 459 -3.34 4.70 -5.76
CA PRO A 459 -2.65 5.72 -6.54
C PRO A 459 -3.25 7.13 -6.50
N LEU A 460 -4.56 7.25 -6.28
CA LEU A 460 -5.28 8.52 -6.36
C LEU A 460 -5.51 9.12 -4.97
N GLU A 461 -4.55 9.88 -4.46
CA GLU A 461 -4.69 10.54 -3.15
C GLU A 461 -5.80 11.60 -3.11
N LEU A 462 -6.00 12.31 -4.21
CA LEU A 462 -6.86 13.48 -4.35
C LEU A 462 -7.06 13.77 -5.85
N ILE A 463 -8.27 14.17 -6.27
CA ILE A 463 -8.50 14.76 -7.61
C ILE A 463 -8.30 16.27 -7.54
N GLU A 464 -9.17 16.95 -6.79
CA GLU A 464 -9.17 18.40 -6.60
C GLU A 464 -9.59 18.74 -5.17
N SER A 465 -9.17 19.91 -4.69
CA SER A 465 -9.60 20.45 -3.38
C SER A 465 -10.74 21.47 -3.54
N SER A 466 -11.75 21.15 -4.35
CA SER A 466 -12.93 21.99 -4.50
C SER A 466 -13.91 21.80 -3.35
N ASP A 467 -14.86 22.73 -3.20
CA ASP A 467 -15.97 22.59 -2.24
C ASP A 467 -16.69 21.24 -2.37
N ALA A 468 -16.86 20.76 -3.61
CA ALA A 468 -17.58 19.53 -3.90
C ALA A 468 -16.82 18.27 -3.45
N TYR A 469 -15.50 18.20 -3.69
CA TYR A 469 -14.67 17.10 -3.20
C TYR A 469 -14.37 17.17 -1.70
N ASN A 470 -14.58 18.33 -1.06
CA ASN A 470 -14.33 18.53 0.37
C ASN A 470 -15.60 18.50 1.24
N LEU A 471 -16.78 18.26 0.66
CA LEU A 471 -18.08 18.37 1.35
C LEU A 471 -18.27 19.72 2.05
N LEU A 472 -17.99 20.81 1.34
CA LEU A 472 -18.13 22.18 1.83
C LEU A 472 -19.28 22.89 1.12
N ASN A 473 -19.89 23.84 1.82
CA ASN A 473 -20.92 24.74 1.28
C ASN A 473 -22.10 24.02 0.63
N GLY A 474 -22.46 22.83 1.14
CA GLY A 474 -23.57 22.02 0.63
C GLY A 474 -23.32 21.41 -0.76
N LYS A 475 -22.05 21.25 -1.17
CA LYS A 475 -21.67 20.59 -2.43
C LYS A 475 -21.02 19.24 -2.16
N ASP A 476 -21.19 18.31 -3.10
CA ASP A 476 -20.65 16.96 -3.05
C ASP A 476 -20.25 16.43 -4.44
N ARG A 477 -19.66 15.23 -4.42
CA ARG A 477 -19.27 14.41 -5.57
C ARG A 477 -19.78 12.96 -5.42
N TYR A 478 -20.88 12.73 -4.72
CA TYR A 478 -21.47 11.39 -4.73
C TYR A 478 -21.80 10.96 -6.18
N SER A 479 -21.50 9.70 -6.50
CA SER A 479 -21.55 9.16 -7.88
C SER A 479 -20.72 9.91 -8.93
N GLN A 480 -19.70 10.63 -8.49
CA GLN A 480 -18.69 11.30 -9.32
C GLN A 480 -17.29 10.90 -8.81
N GLY A 481 -16.23 11.49 -9.37
CA GLY A 481 -14.85 11.16 -9.02
C GLY A 481 -14.27 10.12 -9.97
N GLN A 482 -13.45 9.17 -9.51
CA GLN A 482 -12.77 8.25 -10.43
C GLN A 482 -13.71 7.13 -10.93
N TRP A 483 -14.16 7.21 -12.20
CA TRP A 483 -14.93 6.17 -12.93
C TRP A 483 -14.00 5.17 -13.63
N ALA A 484 -14.58 4.21 -14.39
CA ALA A 484 -13.88 3.13 -15.09
C ALA A 484 -12.53 3.58 -15.70
N SER A 485 -11.51 2.77 -15.45
CA SER A 485 -10.12 3.10 -15.75
C SER A 485 -9.51 2.18 -16.79
N SER A 486 -8.52 2.69 -17.52
CA SER A 486 -7.59 1.89 -18.31
C SER A 486 -6.23 1.82 -17.64
N LEU A 487 -5.82 0.62 -17.21
CA LEU A 487 -4.49 0.33 -16.66
C LEU A 487 -3.60 -0.24 -17.76
N LYS A 488 -2.43 0.35 -18.00
CA LYS A 488 -1.44 -0.15 -18.97
C LYS A 488 -0.02 -0.02 -18.43
N TYR A 489 0.86 -0.91 -18.88
CA TYR A 489 2.30 -0.80 -18.66
C TYR A 489 3.02 -0.69 -20.00
N HIS A 490 3.83 0.34 -20.17
CA HIS A 490 4.55 0.59 -21.39
C HIS A 490 5.89 1.28 -21.09
N ASN A 491 6.98 0.77 -21.68
CA ASN A 491 8.34 1.32 -21.56
C ASN A 491 8.78 1.66 -20.12
N GLY A 492 8.59 0.73 -19.18
CA GLY A 492 9.04 0.92 -17.79
C GLY A 492 8.09 1.71 -16.90
N LYS A 493 6.89 2.08 -17.40
CA LYS A 493 5.96 2.97 -16.70
C LYS A 493 4.53 2.42 -16.73
N PHE A 494 3.84 2.53 -15.60
CA PHE A 494 2.41 2.29 -15.44
C PHE A 494 1.61 3.55 -15.76
N TYR A 495 0.42 3.34 -16.34
CA TYR A 495 -0.52 4.37 -16.74
C TYR A 495 -1.92 3.96 -16.30
N ILE A 496 -2.64 4.83 -15.58
CA ILE A 496 -4.06 4.68 -15.28
C ILE A 496 -4.80 5.89 -15.85
N LEU A 497 -5.55 5.68 -16.92
CA LEU A 497 -6.37 6.71 -17.58
C LEU A 497 -7.82 6.55 -17.13
N PHE A 498 -8.44 7.62 -16.63
CA PHE A 498 -9.85 7.59 -16.19
C PHE A 498 -10.55 8.92 -16.47
N ASN A 499 -11.89 8.92 -16.36
CA ASN A 499 -12.72 10.11 -16.46
C ASN A 499 -13.47 10.34 -15.16
N THR A 500 -13.87 11.59 -14.92
CA THR A 500 -14.61 11.98 -13.71
C THR A 500 -16.05 12.42 -13.96
N LEU A 501 -16.44 12.48 -15.23
CA LEU A 501 -17.64 13.13 -15.76
C LEU A 501 -17.68 14.65 -15.53
N SER A 502 -17.44 15.08 -14.30
CA SER A 502 -17.56 16.47 -13.86
C SER A 502 -16.31 17.31 -14.20
N GLU A 503 -15.11 16.77 -13.97
CA GLU A 503 -13.84 17.48 -14.18
C GLU A 503 -13.14 17.09 -15.48
N GLY A 504 -13.52 15.97 -16.11
CA GLY A 504 -12.89 15.47 -17.33
C GLY A 504 -11.88 14.35 -17.08
N GLY A 505 -10.91 14.21 -18.00
CA GLY A 505 -10.00 13.07 -18.07
C GLY A 505 -8.73 13.26 -17.24
N TYR A 506 -8.26 12.21 -16.59
CA TYR A 506 -7.06 12.22 -15.77
C TYR A 506 -6.16 11.04 -16.08
N LEU A 507 -4.85 11.26 -15.99
CA LEU A 507 -3.83 10.24 -16.18
C LEU A 507 -2.95 10.16 -14.92
N LEU A 508 -2.91 8.98 -14.30
CA LEU A 508 -1.92 8.64 -13.28
C LEU A 508 -0.76 7.89 -13.91
N THR A 509 0.48 8.21 -13.51
CA THR A 509 1.66 7.44 -13.95
C THR A 509 2.67 7.17 -12.84
N ALA A 510 3.33 6.01 -12.87
CA ALA A 510 4.41 5.65 -11.96
C ALA A 510 5.38 4.65 -12.61
N THR A 511 6.65 4.63 -12.19
CA THR A 511 7.60 3.57 -12.60
C THR A 511 7.54 2.35 -11.69
N ASP A 512 7.06 2.55 -10.46
CA ASP A 512 6.80 1.52 -9.46
C ASP A 512 5.29 1.48 -9.18
N PRO A 513 4.62 0.32 -9.26
CA PRO A 513 3.17 0.23 -9.00
C PRO A 513 2.79 0.54 -7.54
N GLU A 514 3.73 0.49 -6.59
CA GLU A 514 3.54 0.92 -5.20
C GLU A 514 3.67 2.44 -5.02
N GLY A 515 4.11 3.13 -6.09
CA GLY A 515 4.22 4.58 -6.17
C GLY A 515 5.64 5.12 -5.94
N PRO A 516 5.81 6.43 -5.88
CA PRO A 516 4.76 7.46 -5.94
C PRO A 516 4.10 7.56 -7.32
N TRP A 517 2.86 8.05 -7.35
CA TRP A 517 2.06 8.25 -8.57
C TRP A 517 1.89 9.74 -8.91
N ASP A 518 1.99 10.05 -10.20
CA ASP A 518 1.82 11.40 -10.75
C ASP A 518 0.44 11.54 -11.36
N LEU A 519 -0.39 12.43 -10.81
CA LEU A 519 -1.70 12.77 -11.40
C LEU A 519 -1.58 13.95 -12.36
N ARG A 520 -2.13 13.79 -13.57
CA ARG A 520 -2.22 14.85 -14.58
C ARG A 520 -3.65 14.99 -15.10
N HIS A 521 -4.19 16.20 -15.05
CA HIS A 521 -5.45 16.56 -15.71
C HIS A 521 -5.24 16.67 -17.22
N LEU A 522 -6.08 16.01 -18.02
CA LEU A 522 -6.10 16.06 -19.47
C LEU A 522 -7.17 17.05 -19.94
N THR A 523 -6.95 17.66 -21.10
CA THR A 523 -7.92 18.63 -21.65
C THR A 523 -9.14 17.98 -22.30
N LYS A 524 -9.10 16.67 -22.51
CA LYS A 524 -10.23 15.89 -22.99
C LYS A 524 -10.51 14.74 -22.04
N GLY A 525 -11.79 14.61 -21.66
CA GLY A 525 -12.30 13.42 -21.01
C GLY A 525 -12.55 12.30 -22.02
N PHE A 526 -12.21 11.08 -21.61
CA PHE A 526 -12.45 9.85 -22.36
C PHE A 526 -13.34 8.95 -21.52
N TYR A 527 -14.64 8.90 -21.82
CA TYR A 527 -15.60 8.10 -21.05
C TYR A 527 -15.32 6.61 -21.24
N ASP A 528 -15.15 5.85 -20.16
CA ASP A 528 -14.78 4.44 -20.16
C ASP A 528 -13.61 4.11 -21.11
N PRO A 529 -12.42 4.65 -20.83
CA PRO A 529 -11.30 4.62 -21.77
C PRO A 529 -10.67 3.22 -21.86
N GLY A 530 -10.40 2.80 -23.09
CA GLY A 530 -9.53 1.67 -23.43
C GLY A 530 -8.24 2.19 -24.07
N LEU A 531 -7.25 2.54 -23.25
CA LEU A 531 -5.93 3.01 -23.69
C LEU A 531 -5.12 1.87 -24.32
N HIS A 532 -4.43 2.14 -25.42
CA HIS A 532 -3.60 1.17 -26.12
C HIS A 532 -2.34 1.83 -26.68
N PHE A 533 -1.19 1.21 -26.42
CA PHE A 533 0.09 1.54 -27.04
C PHE A 533 0.34 0.51 -28.14
N ASP A 534 0.27 0.92 -29.40
CA ASP A 534 0.39 0.02 -30.55
C ASP A 534 1.86 -0.16 -30.97
N ASP A 535 2.16 -1.31 -31.59
CA ASP A 535 3.51 -1.67 -32.04
C ASP A 535 4.07 -0.73 -33.11
N ASN A 536 3.20 0.05 -33.77
CA ASN A 536 3.59 1.08 -34.73
C ASN A 536 4.08 2.39 -34.06
N GLY A 537 4.12 2.43 -32.72
CA GLY A 537 4.55 3.58 -31.93
C GLY A 537 3.48 4.65 -31.73
N LYS A 538 2.24 4.39 -32.15
CA LYS A 538 1.10 5.28 -31.91
C LYS A 538 0.34 4.88 -30.65
N VAL A 539 -0.32 5.87 -30.06
CA VAL A 539 -1.15 5.70 -28.88
C VAL A 539 -2.61 5.91 -29.28
N TYR A 540 -3.49 5.05 -28.80
CA TYR A 540 -4.91 5.10 -29.10
C TYR A 540 -5.72 4.99 -27.82
N VAL A 541 -6.90 5.59 -27.82
CA VAL A 541 -7.93 5.36 -26.81
C VAL A 541 -9.26 5.13 -27.51
N VAL A 542 -9.88 3.99 -27.23
CA VAL A 542 -11.30 3.78 -27.52
C VAL A 542 -12.12 4.26 -26.33
N HIS A 543 -13.21 4.99 -26.55
CA HIS A 543 -14.02 5.55 -25.47
C HIS A 543 -15.44 5.87 -25.94
N GLY A 544 -16.36 6.02 -25.01
CA GLY A 544 -17.74 6.45 -25.25
C GLY A 544 -18.80 5.51 -24.68
N ILE A 545 -20.05 5.97 -24.74
CA ILE A 545 -21.25 5.23 -24.36
C ILE A 545 -22.25 5.23 -25.53
N ASN A 546 -22.84 4.09 -25.86
CA ASN A 546 -23.66 3.81 -27.05
C ASN A 546 -22.90 3.92 -28.38
N THR A 547 -22.01 4.89 -28.51
CA THR A 547 -21.15 5.12 -29.67
C THR A 547 -19.71 5.15 -29.21
N LEU A 548 -18.92 4.20 -29.70
CA LEU A 548 -17.50 4.07 -29.40
C LEU A 548 -16.67 4.81 -30.45
N THR A 549 -15.81 5.69 -29.96
CA THR A 549 -14.90 6.51 -30.77
C THR A 549 -13.47 6.04 -30.55
N MET A 550 -12.74 5.81 -31.63
CA MET A 550 -11.30 5.58 -31.61
C MET A 550 -10.58 6.92 -31.76
N THR A 551 -9.76 7.28 -30.79
CA THR A 551 -8.97 8.51 -30.80
C THR A 551 -7.47 8.17 -30.83
N GLU A 552 -6.75 8.67 -31.85
CA GLU A 552 -5.30 8.68 -31.85
C GLU A 552 -4.78 9.80 -30.95
N LEU A 553 -3.81 9.48 -30.10
CA LEU A 553 -3.23 10.39 -29.12
C LEU A 553 -1.78 10.71 -29.46
N ASP A 554 -1.35 11.94 -29.15
CA ASP A 554 0.06 12.29 -29.13
C ASP A 554 0.77 11.78 -27.85
N LYS A 555 2.07 12.04 -27.73
CA LYS A 555 2.86 11.69 -26.54
C LYS A 555 2.38 12.38 -25.24
N ASN A 556 1.62 13.46 -25.36
CA ASN A 556 1.04 14.19 -24.25
C ASN A 556 -0.40 13.74 -23.95
N PHE A 557 -0.92 12.74 -24.66
CA PHE A 557 -2.31 12.25 -24.57
C PHE A 557 -3.36 13.26 -25.07
N GLU A 558 -2.96 14.12 -26.01
CA GLU A 558 -3.86 15.01 -26.74
C GLU A 558 -4.46 14.31 -27.97
N ALA A 559 -5.74 14.58 -28.24
CA ALA A 559 -6.44 14.01 -29.38
C ALA A 559 -5.90 14.57 -30.71
N LEU A 560 -5.36 13.68 -31.56
CA LEU A 560 -4.85 14.00 -32.89
C LEU A 560 -5.90 13.75 -33.98
N ASN A 561 -6.55 12.60 -33.93
CA ASN A 561 -7.57 12.17 -34.88
C ASN A 561 -8.63 11.34 -34.18
N GLU A 562 -9.89 11.50 -34.58
CA GLU A 562 -11.03 10.81 -33.97
C GLU A 562 -11.93 10.22 -35.03
N GLN A 563 -12.36 8.98 -34.82
CA GLN A 563 -13.32 8.33 -35.69
C GLN A 563 -14.29 7.49 -34.88
N GLU A 564 -15.59 7.65 -35.16
CA GLU A 564 -16.58 6.68 -34.73
C GLU A 564 -16.27 5.31 -35.35
N VAL A 565 -16.18 4.28 -34.51
CA VAL A 565 -15.85 2.90 -34.95
C VAL A 565 -16.99 1.92 -34.72
N VAL A 566 -17.85 2.17 -33.72
CA VAL A 566 -19.05 1.37 -33.43
C VAL A 566 -20.16 2.29 -32.95
N SER A 567 -21.36 2.19 -33.53
CA SER A 567 -22.55 2.90 -33.04
C SER A 567 -23.71 1.96 -32.79
N ARG A 568 -24.24 2.00 -31.55
CA ARG A 568 -25.36 1.23 -31.02
C ARG A 568 -26.20 2.14 -30.12
N PRO A 569 -27.03 3.03 -30.68
CA PRO A 569 -27.82 3.98 -29.89
C PRO A 569 -28.77 3.30 -28.88
N ASN A 570 -28.85 3.85 -27.66
CA ASN A 570 -29.74 3.41 -26.57
C ASN A 570 -29.51 1.98 -26.06
N THR A 571 -28.29 1.45 -26.19
CA THR A 571 -27.96 0.10 -25.72
C THR A 571 -27.13 0.06 -24.44
N GLY A 572 -26.59 1.21 -24.00
CA GLY A 572 -25.60 1.27 -22.91
C GLY A 572 -24.30 0.55 -23.28
N LEU A 573 -23.86 0.64 -24.55
CA LEU A 573 -22.59 0.06 -24.97
C LEU A 573 -21.44 0.88 -24.37
N GLU A 574 -20.65 0.33 -23.44
CA GLU A 574 -19.61 1.06 -22.69
C GLU A 574 -18.49 0.12 -22.17
N GLY A 575 -17.70 0.56 -21.20
CA GLY A 575 -16.68 -0.27 -20.53
C GLY A 575 -15.59 -0.77 -21.47
N SER A 576 -15.01 0.11 -22.28
CA SER A 576 -14.16 -0.30 -23.40
C SER A 576 -12.73 -0.64 -22.98
N HIS A 577 -12.22 -1.79 -23.46
CA HIS A 577 -10.80 -2.15 -23.40
C HIS A 577 -10.30 -2.48 -24.82
N LEU A 578 -9.10 -1.99 -25.17
CA LEU A 578 -8.52 -2.17 -26.50
C LEU A 578 -7.29 -3.08 -26.46
N TYR A 579 -7.34 -4.14 -27.27
CA TYR A 579 -6.26 -5.11 -27.40
C TYR A 579 -5.82 -5.25 -28.86
N LYS A 580 -4.56 -5.65 -29.03
CA LYS A 580 -4.05 -6.19 -30.29
C LYS A 580 -3.56 -7.60 -30.02
N ILE A 581 -4.20 -8.59 -30.65
CA ILE A 581 -3.91 -10.01 -30.43
C ILE A 581 -3.80 -10.66 -31.81
N GLY A 582 -2.60 -11.15 -32.14
CA GLY A 582 -2.29 -11.59 -33.50
C GLY A 582 -2.50 -10.46 -34.51
N ASP A 583 -3.21 -10.75 -35.60
CA ASP A 583 -3.48 -9.80 -36.69
C ASP A 583 -4.68 -8.88 -36.45
N TYR A 584 -5.31 -8.94 -35.28
CA TYR A 584 -6.58 -8.26 -35.01
C TYR A 584 -6.50 -7.29 -33.82
N TYR A 585 -7.20 -6.17 -33.98
CA TYR A 585 -7.60 -5.28 -32.90
C TYR A 585 -8.95 -5.72 -32.33
N TYR A 586 -9.06 -5.74 -31.02
CA TYR A 586 -10.28 -6.10 -30.29
C TYR A 586 -10.73 -4.94 -29.40
N ILE A 587 -12.00 -4.54 -29.52
CA ILE A 587 -12.66 -3.67 -28.55
C ILE A 587 -13.55 -4.58 -27.69
N TYR A 588 -13.10 -4.82 -26.46
CA TYR A 588 -13.86 -5.53 -25.44
C TYR A 588 -14.77 -4.52 -24.76
N ALA A 589 -16.08 -4.80 -24.67
CA ALA A 589 -17.06 -3.84 -24.17
C ALA A 589 -18.27 -4.55 -23.57
N THR A 590 -19.09 -3.82 -22.82
CA THR A 590 -20.35 -4.35 -22.27
C THR A 590 -21.55 -3.68 -22.93
N TYR A 591 -22.68 -4.37 -22.99
CA TYR A 591 -23.99 -3.74 -23.20
C TYR A 591 -24.73 -3.64 -21.88
N GLY A 592 -25.30 -2.47 -21.62
CA GLY A 592 -26.19 -2.20 -20.50
C GLY A 592 -25.46 -2.03 -19.16
N GLY A 593 -26.25 -2.01 -18.10
CA GLY A 593 -25.81 -2.12 -16.70
C GLY A 593 -26.74 -3.02 -15.89
N TRP A 594 -28.05 -3.00 -16.20
CA TRP A 594 -28.98 -4.07 -15.80
C TRP A 594 -30.19 -4.18 -16.76
N PRO A 595 -30.44 -5.34 -17.43
CA PRO A 595 -29.52 -6.48 -17.54
C PRO A 595 -28.28 -6.12 -18.37
N ALA A 596 -27.18 -6.82 -18.14
CA ALA A 596 -25.88 -6.57 -18.78
C ALA A 596 -25.30 -7.82 -19.46
N SER A 597 -24.51 -7.62 -20.52
CA SER A 597 -23.86 -8.71 -21.26
C SER A 597 -22.48 -8.31 -21.80
N GLN A 598 -21.54 -9.25 -21.80
CA GLN A 598 -20.20 -9.04 -22.35
C GLN A 598 -20.20 -9.23 -23.86
N THR A 599 -19.60 -8.27 -24.58
CA THR A 599 -19.41 -8.33 -26.03
C THR A 599 -17.95 -8.06 -26.41
N VAL A 600 -17.60 -8.36 -27.66
CA VAL A 600 -16.33 -7.97 -28.26
C VAL A 600 -16.53 -7.63 -29.73
N PHE A 601 -15.77 -6.64 -30.16
CA PHE A 601 -15.65 -6.24 -31.55
C PHE A 601 -14.25 -6.54 -32.05
N ARG A 602 -14.09 -7.00 -33.29
CA ARG A 602 -12.78 -7.31 -33.88
C ARG A 602 -12.61 -6.72 -35.28
N SER A 603 -11.43 -6.21 -35.59
CA SER A 603 -11.05 -5.77 -36.94
C SER A 603 -9.55 -5.95 -37.19
N THR A 604 -9.12 -6.09 -38.44
CA THR A 604 -7.69 -6.02 -38.82
C THR A 604 -7.20 -4.57 -39.01
N ASN A 605 -8.12 -3.61 -38.95
CA ASN A 605 -7.83 -2.17 -38.99
C ASN A 605 -8.37 -1.54 -37.71
N ILE A 606 -7.54 -0.77 -36.99
CA ILE A 606 -7.92 -0.11 -35.73
C ILE A 606 -9.09 0.88 -35.89
N PHE A 607 -9.30 1.41 -37.10
CA PHE A 607 -10.44 2.26 -37.42
C PHE A 607 -11.63 1.50 -38.03
N GLY A 608 -11.57 0.17 -38.02
CA GLY A 608 -12.63 -0.70 -38.50
C GLY A 608 -12.66 -0.89 -40.03
N PRO A 609 -13.79 -1.42 -40.56
CA PRO A 609 -15.01 -1.77 -39.82
C PRO A 609 -14.78 -2.92 -38.84
N TYR A 610 -15.53 -2.90 -37.75
CA TYR A 610 -15.47 -3.93 -36.71
C TYR A 610 -16.61 -4.95 -36.85
N GLU A 611 -16.26 -6.24 -36.81
CA GLU A 611 -17.21 -7.34 -36.64
C GLU A 611 -17.57 -7.47 -35.16
N GLU A 612 -18.78 -7.89 -34.82
CA GLU A 612 -19.27 -8.00 -33.43
C GLU A 612 -19.56 -9.45 -33.05
N LYS A 613 -19.24 -9.82 -31.81
CA LYS A 613 -19.65 -11.09 -31.21
C LYS A 613 -19.99 -10.90 -29.74
N LYS A 614 -21.23 -11.25 -29.37
CA LYS A 614 -21.64 -11.41 -27.97
C LYS A 614 -20.89 -12.60 -27.35
N LEU A 615 -20.27 -12.40 -26.19
CA LEU A 615 -19.42 -13.40 -25.55
C LEU A 615 -20.08 -14.10 -24.37
N LEU A 616 -20.81 -13.35 -23.53
CA LEU A 616 -21.48 -13.88 -22.35
C LEU A 616 -22.73 -13.05 -22.05
N ASP A 617 -23.84 -13.73 -21.75
CA ASP A 617 -25.14 -13.13 -21.43
C ASP A 617 -25.81 -14.00 -20.36
N GLU A 618 -25.04 -14.23 -19.28
CA GLU A 618 -25.39 -15.10 -18.17
C GLU A 618 -25.06 -14.39 -16.86
N GLU A 619 -25.99 -14.46 -15.90
CA GLU A 619 -25.84 -13.94 -14.53
C GLU A 619 -25.42 -12.45 -14.39
N ASN A 620 -25.49 -11.67 -15.48
CA ASN A 620 -24.99 -10.29 -15.58
C ASN A 620 -23.50 -10.18 -15.29
N ILE A 621 -22.74 -11.20 -15.70
CA ILE A 621 -21.28 -11.17 -15.69
C ILE A 621 -20.82 -10.38 -16.92
N HIS A 622 -20.19 -9.23 -16.71
CA HIS A 622 -19.82 -8.29 -17.76
C HIS A 622 -18.70 -7.34 -17.30
N GLN A 623 -18.16 -6.59 -18.27
CA GLN A 623 -17.20 -5.49 -18.14
C GLN A 623 -15.91 -5.83 -17.37
N GLY A 624 -14.78 -5.75 -18.08
CA GLY A 624 -13.47 -5.96 -17.52
C GLY A 624 -12.45 -6.40 -18.57
N ALA A 625 -11.41 -7.12 -18.14
CA ALA A 625 -10.19 -7.27 -18.91
C ALA A 625 -9.81 -8.71 -19.27
N LEU A 626 -9.32 -8.88 -20.50
CA LEU A 626 -8.65 -10.09 -20.97
C LEU A 626 -7.19 -10.08 -20.52
N VAL A 627 -6.69 -11.23 -20.07
CA VAL A 627 -5.30 -11.39 -19.64
C VAL A 627 -4.76 -12.77 -20.03
N GLU A 628 -3.52 -12.80 -20.48
CA GLU A 628 -2.78 -14.02 -20.80
C GLU A 628 -1.80 -14.35 -19.66
N THR A 629 -1.77 -15.61 -19.25
CA THR A 629 -0.85 -16.13 -18.23
C THR A 629 0.55 -16.38 -18.78
N GLN A 630 1.51 -16.62 -17.89
CA GLN A 630 2.89 -16.99 -18.24
C GLN A 630 2.97 -18.26 -19.10
N THR A 631 1.95 -19.13 -19.04
CA THR A 631 1.91 -20.39 -19.80
C THR A 631 1.10 -20.31 -21.10
N GLY A 632 0.58 -19.12 -21.44
CA GLY A 632 -0.23 -18.90 -22.65
C GLY A 632 -1.72 -19.23 -22.49
N GLU A 633 -2.20 -19.57 -21.29
CA GLU A 633 -3.64 -19.64 -21.03
C GLU A 633 -4.25 -18.24 -21.00
N TRP A 634 -5.43 -18.10 -21.60
CA TRP A 634 -6.20 -16.86 -21.59
C TRP A 634 -7.32 -16.92 -20.57
N TRP A 635 -7.52 -15.81 -19.88
CA TRP A 635 -8.53 -15.61 -18.86
C TRP A 635 -9.17 -14.23 -19.03
N THR A 636 -10.34 -14.03 -18.46
CA THR A 636 -10.99 -12.72 -18.38
C THR A 636 -11.45 -12.45 -16.96
N MET A 637 -11.09 -11.28 -16.43
CA MET A 637 -11.60 -10.75 -15.18
C MET A 637 -12.72 -9.78 -15.50
N LEU A 638 -13.96 -10.20 -15.24
CA LEU A 638 -15.17 -9.40 -15.36
C LEU A 638 -15.65 -9.00 -13.96
N PHE A 639 -16.79 -8.35 -13.85
CA PHE A 639 -17.56 -8.33 -12.61
C PHE A 639 -19.00 -8.79 -12.84
N TYR A 640 -19.77 -8.90 -11.76
CA TYR A 640 -21.21 -9.16 -11.83
C TYR A 640 -21.90 -8.44 -10.68
N ASP A 641 -23.10 -7.93 -10.95
CA ASP A 641 -23.86 -7.13 -9.99
C ASP A 641 -24.48 -8.02 -8.91
N LYS A 642 -24.15 -7.74 -7.65
CA LYS A 642 -24.69 -8.45 -6.47
C LYS A 642 -25.42 -7.54 -5.50
N GLY A 643 -26.29 -6.72 -6.07
CA GLY A 643 -27.22 -5.88 -5.32
C GLY A 643 -26.46 -5.01 -4.31
N PRO A 644 -26.87 -4.94 -3.04
CA PRO A 644 -26.29 -4.00 -2.08
C PRO A 644 -24.78 -4.16 -1.87
N TYR A 645 -24.21 -5.36 -2.06
CA TYR A 645 -22.76 -5.58 -1.90
C TYR A 645 -21.92 -4.99 -3.04
N GLY A 646 -22.56 -4.49 -4.09
CA GLY A 646 -21.89 -3.86 -5.22
C GLY A 646 -21.54 -4.86 -6.32
N ARG A 647 -20.40 -4.60 -6.97
CA ARG A 647 -19.95 -5.24 -8.21
C ARG A 647 -18.69 -6.03 -7.92
N LEU A 648 -18.79 -7.36 -8.06
CA LEU A 648 -17.79 -8.29 -7.53
C LEU A 648 -16.94 -8.88 -8.67
N PRO A 649 -15.59 -8.90 -8.58
CA PRO A 649 -14.73 -9.52 -9.58
C PRO A 649 -15.03 -11.01 -9.83
N ASN A 650 -15.03 -11.40 -11.10
CA ASN A 650 -15.41 -12.72 -11.58
C ASN A 650 -14.45 -13.18 -12.68
N LEU A 651 -13.71 -14.25 -12.40
CA LEU A 651 -12.67 -14.78 -13.27
C LEU A 651 -13.21 -15.95 -14.09
N GLN A 652 -13.08 -15.86 -15.41
CA GLN A 652 -13.55 -16.87 -16.35
C GLN A 652 -12.40 -17.35 -17.26
N PRO A 653 -12.28 -18.66 -17.53
CA PRO A 653 -11.32 -19.15 -18.51
C PRO A 653 -11.73 -18.68 -19.92
N VAL A 654 -10.75 -18.47 -20.80
CA VAL A 654 -10.99 -18.07 -22.19
C VAL A 654 -10.27 -19.04 -23.13
N SER A 655 -11.01 -19.55 -24.11
CA SER A 655 -10.46 -20.26 -25.26
C SER A 655 -10.63 -19.45 -26.53
N TRP A 656 -9.91 -19.79 -27.59
CA TRP A 656 -9.95 -19.09 -28.87
C TRP A 656 -10.41 -20.02 -29.98
N THR A 657 -11.45 -19.60 -30.71
CA THR A 657 -11.98 -20.31 -31.89
C THR A 657 -12.17 -19.30 -33.02
N ASP A 658 -11.57 -19.55 -34.18
CA ASP A 658 -11.60 -18.65 -35.35
C ASP A 658 -11.21 -17.20 -34.99
N ASN A 659 -10.16 -17.07 -34.17
CA ASN A 659 -9.65 -15.81 -33.61
C ASN A 659 -10.70 -15.04 -32.77
N TRP A 660 -11.75 -15.68 -32.27
CA TRP A 660 -12.68 -15.09 -31.31
C TRP A 660 -12.48 -15.69 -29.92
N PRO A 661 -12.52 -14.87 -28.85
CA PRO A 661 -12.55 -15.41 -27.51
C PRO A 661 -13.88 -16.13 -27.27
N VAL A 662 -13.83 -17.17 -26.43
CA VAL A 662 -14.97 -17.93 -25.94
C VAL A 662 -14.81 -18.02 -24.43
N ILE A 663 -15.68 -17.32 -23.70
CA ILE A 663 -15.64 -17.21 -22.23
C ILE A 663 -16.25 -18.47 -21.60
N GLY A 664 -15.64 -18.93 -20.51
CA GLY A 664 -16.13 -20.08 -19.75
C GLY A 664 -15.85 -21.41 -20.44
N VAL A 665 -16.53 -22.47 -19.99
CA VAL A 665 -16.41 -23.80 -20.58
C VAL A 665 -17.44 -23.93 -21.69
N ASN A 666 -17.00 -23.87 -22.94
CA ASN A 666 -17.84 -23.90 -24.15
C ASN A 666 -18.89 -22.76 -24.21
N GLY A 667 -18.56 -21.58 -23.68
CA GLY A 667 -19.47 -20.42 -23.70
C GLY A 667 -20.34 -20.25 -22.45
N THR A 668 -20.20 -21.13 -21.45
CA THR A 668 -20.96 -21.07 -20.19
C THR A 668 -20.04 -20.69 -19.03
N ALA A 669 -20.48 -19.71 -18.22
CA ALA A 669 -19.69 -19.23 -17.09
C ALA A 669 -19.45 -20.32 -16.04
N VAL A 670 -18.26 -20.32 -15.43
CA VAL A 670 -17.89 -21.22 -14.34
C VAL A 670 -18.09 -20.55 -12.98
N LYS A 671 -18.65 -21.31 -12.04
CA LYS A 671 -18.71 -20.90 -10.63
C LYS A 671 -17.46 -21.35 -9.87
N THR A 672 -17.11 -22.62 -9.98
CA THR A 672 -15.90 -23.21 -9.39
C THR A 672 -15.11 -23.87 -10.51
N TYR A 673 -13.81 -23.62 -10.57
CA TYR A 673 -12.96 -24.12 -11.65
C TYR A 673 -11.52 -24.28 -11.18
N ARG A 674 -10.67 -24.97 -11.95
CA ARG A 674 -9.24 -25.02 -11.66
C ARG A 674 -8.63 -23.62 -11.67
N LYS A 675 -7.58 -23.40 -10.88
CA LYS A 675 -6.81 -22.15 -10.93
C LYS A 675 -6.14 -21.96 -12.30
N PRO A 676 -5.84 -20.71 -12.71
CA PRO A 676 -5.00 -20.42 -13.86
C PRO A 676 -3.64 -21.11 -13.76
N ASN A 677 -3.18 -21.70 -14.86
CA ASN A 677 -1.83 -22.26 -14.90
C ASN A 677 -0.81 -21.13 -15.12
N VAL A 678 -0.14 -20.72 -14.05
CA VAL A 678 0.91 -19.68 -14.09
C VAL A 678 2.32 -20.27 -14.03
N GLY A 679 2.46 -21.59 -14.19
CA GLY A 679 3.72 -22.33 -14.17
C GLY A 679 4.27 -22.66 -12.78
N LYS A 680 3.70 -22.08 -11.71
CA LYS A 680 4.03 -22.33 -10.31
C LYS A 680 2.79 -22.13 -9.42
N GLU A 681 2.88 -22.59 -8.18
CA GLU A 681 1.84 -22.41 -7.16
C GLU A 681 2.23 -21.27 -6.22
N TYR A 682 1.23 -20.50 -5.79
CA TYR A 682 1.40 -19.42 -4.83
C TYR A 682 0.52 -19.66 -3.59
N PRO A 683 0.96 -19.19 -2.42
CA PRO A 683 0.21 -19.33 -1.18
C PRO A 683 -1.11 -18.53 -1.22
N ILE A 684 -2.10 -19.02 -0.49
CA ILE A 684 -3.37 -18.30 -0.29
C ILE A 684 -3.07 -16.95 0.37
N THR A 685 -3.67 -15.89 -0.16
CA THR A 685 -3.54 -14.53 0.36
C THR A 685 -4.93 -13.93 0.55
N THR A 686 -5.10 -13.14 1.60
CA THR A 686 -6.38 -12.51 1.98
C THR A 686 -6.20 -11.01 2.06
N LEU A 687 -7.23 -10.25 1.69
CA LEU A 687 -7.25 -8.80 1.88
C LEU A 687 -7.56 -8.50 3.35
N PRO A 688 -6.82 -7.59 4.01
CA PRO A 688 -7.08 -7.22 5.40
C PRO A 688 -8.47 -6.58 5.53
N THR A 689 -9.20 -7.00 6.58
CA THR A 689 -10.52 -6.47 6.91
C THR A 689 -10.64 -5.96 8.35
N ASN A 690 -9.65 -6.24 9.20
CA ASN A 690 -9.57 -5.79 10.58
C ASN A 690 -8.47 -4.72 10.70
N ASP A 691 -8.58 -3.82 11.68
CA ASP A 691 -7.55 -2.82 11.97
C ASP A 691 -7.52 -2.51 13.48
N ASN A 692 -6.31 -2.31 14.01
CA ASN A 692 -6.06 -1.99 15.41
C ASN A 692 -5.47 -0.60 15.60
N PHE A 693 -5.29 0.15 14.51
CA PHE A 693 -4.80 1.53 14.48
C PHE A 693 -3.43 1.73 15.18
N ARG A 694 -2.63 0.66 15.33
CA ARG A 694 -1.27 0.71 15.90
C ARG A 694 -0.19 0.95 14.83
N ASN A 695 -0.54 0.89 13.55
CA ASN A 695 0.35 1.34 12.47
C ASN A 695 0.39 2.88 12.44
N TYR A 696 1.48 3.47 11.97
CA TYR A 696 1.62 4.92 11.80
C TYR A 696 0.82 5.45 10.60
N LYS A 697 0.35 4.55 9.72
CA LYS A 697 -0.57 4.84 8.60
C LYS A 697 -1.84 4.00 8.72
N LEU A 698 -2.94 4.53 8.18
CA LEU A 698 -4.17 3.76 7.99
C LEU A 698 -3.93 2.62 7.00
N GLY A 699 -4.48 1.45 7.27
CA GLY A 699 -4.42 0.33 6.33
C GLY A 699 -5.06 0.65 4.97
N MET A 700 -4.55 0.04 3.89
CA MET A 700 -4.98 0.31 2.50
C MET A 700 -6.45 -0.06 2.22
N GLN A 701 -7.09 -0.81 3.11
CA GLN A 701 -8.52 -1.13 3.05
C GLN A 701 -9.43 0.08 3.33
N TRP A 702 -8.90 1.11 3.99
CA TRP A 702 -9.64 2.31 4.33
C TRP A 702 -9.67 3.33 3.18
N GLY A 703 -10.81 3.99 3.04
CA GLY A 703 -10.97 5.19 2.22
C GLY A 703 -11.99 6.13 2.86
N TRP A 704 -11.67 7.41 2.86
CA TRP A 704 -12.53 8.49 3.33
C TRP A 704 -13.67 8.70 2.35
N ASN A 705 -14.88 8.91 2.88
CA ASN A 705 -15.97 9.47 2.10
C ASN A 705 -15.62 10.94 1.78
N HIS A 706 -15.26 11.23 0.53
CA HIS A 706 -14.68 12.50 0.09
C HIS A 706 -13.30 12.80 0.71
N ASN A 707 -12.71 13.95 0.40
CA ASN A 707 -11.41 14.33 0.95
C ASN A 707 -11.49 14.54 2.47
N PRO A 708 -10.55 13.96 3.26
CA PRO A 708 -10.51 14.20 4.68
C PRO A 708 -10.06 15.62 5.01
N ASP A 709 -10.47 16.09 6.18
CA ASP A 709 -9.83 17.17 6.92
C ASP A 709 -8.73 16.59 7.82
N ASN A 710 -7.48 16.69 7.37
CA ASN A 710 -6.33 16.15 8.09
C ASN A 710 -6.07 16.82 9.45
N ALA A 711 -6.68 17.97 9.75
CA ALA A 711 -6.60 18.57 11.09
C ALA A 711 -7.53 17.88 12.10
N ASN A 712 -8.52 17.12 11.63
CA ASN A 712 -9.61 16.57 12.44
C ASN A 712 -9.58 15.04 12.58
N TRP A 713 -8.47 14.39 12.25
CA TRP A 713 -8.20 13.00 12.60
C TRP A 713 -6.73 12.78 13.00
N SER A 714 -6.42 11.70 13.72
CA SER A 714 -5.03 11.36 14.10
C SER A 714 -4.88 9.91 14.53
N LEU A 715 -3.72 9.31 14.24
CA LEU A 715 -3.23 8.06 14.86
C LEU A 715 -2.19 8.31 15.97
N PHE A 716 -1.79 9.57 16.15
CA PHE A 716 -0.63 9.94 16.97
C PHE A 716 -1.01 10.68 18.26
N GLU A 717 -2.18 11.30 18.31
CA GLU A 717 -2.64 12.02 19.50
C GLU A 717 -2.99 11.07 20.67
N ASN A 718 -3.38 9.84 20.33
CA ASN A 718 -3.54 8.72 21.24
C ASN A 718 -3.07 7.45 20.50
N PRO A 719 -1.76 7.13 20.53
CA PRO A 719 -1.22 6.00 19.79
C PRO A 719 -1.99 4.70 20.03
N GLY A 720 -2.19 3.93 18.96
CA GLY A 720 -2.98 2.70 19.00
C GLY A 720 -4.49 2.94 18.85
N HIS A 721 -4.91 4.18 18.59
CA HIS A 721 -6.29 4.55 18.35
C HIS A 721 -6.40 5.48 17.14
N LEU A 722 -7.49 5.35 16.40
CA LEU A 722 -7.95 6.38 15.46
C LEU A 722 -8.76 7.42 16.22
N ARG A 723 -8.22 8.64 16.37
CA ARG A 723 -8.97 9.79 16.88
C ARG A 723 -9.72 10.49 15.78
N LEU A 724 -11.02 10.75 15.99
CA LEU A 724 -11.86 11.58 15.12
C LEU A 724 -12.39 12.79 15.89
N LYS A 725 -12.09 14.01 15.43
CA LYS A 725 -12.50 15.29 16.03
C LYS A 725 -13.66 15.92 15.27
N THR A 726 -14.60 16.56 15.96
CA THR A 726 -15.68 17.32 15.29
C THR A 726 -15.16 18.66 14.78
N GLY A 727 -15.05 18.77 13.45
CA GLY A 727 -14.50 19.95 12.76
C GLY A 727 -15.53 21.00 12.33
N ALA A 728 -16.79 20.61 12.13
CA ALA A 728 -17.88 21.48 11.70
C ALA A 728 -19.22 21.07 12.31
N VAL A 729 -20.15 22.02 12.39
CA VAL A 729 -21.55 21.74 12.72
C VAL A 729 -22.31 21.43 11.44
N VAL A 730 -22.87 20.22 11.35
CA VAL A 730 -23.58 19.70 10.17
C VAL A 730 -24.92 19.11 10.57
N SER A 731 -25.82 18.93 9.60
CA SER A 731 -27.18 18.46 9.88
C SER A 731 -27.32 16.94 9.87
N ASN A 732 -26.45 16.25 9.12
CA ASN A 732 -26.55 14.81 8.88
C ASN A 732 -25.19 14.21 8.46
N LEU A 733 -25.15 12.88 8.31
CA LEU A 733 -23.92 12.13 7.98
C LEU A 733 -23.39 12.42 6.56
N LEU A 734 -24.23 12.78 5.58
CA LEU A 734 -23.77 13.06 4.21
C LEU A 734 -22.90 14.32 4.12
N GLU A 735 -23.10 15.26 5.05
CA GLU A 735 -22.32 16.49 5.20
C GLU A 735 -21.09 16.29 6.11
N ALA A 736 -20.98 15.13 6.78
CA ALA A 736 -19.93 14.87 7.76
C ALA A 736 -18.63 14.44 7.07
N ARG A 737 -17.67 15.37 7.04
CA ARG A 737 -16.26 15.09 6.69
C ARG A 737 -15.66 14.08 7.67
N ASN A 738 -14.58 13.41 7.26
CA ASN A 738 -13.86 12.39 8.04
C ASN A 738 -14.72 11.17 8.41
N THR A 739 -15.66 10.78 7.56
CA THR A 739 -16.27 9.45 7.63
C THR A 739 -15.32 8.45 6.97
N LEU A 740 -14.66 7.60 7.78
CA LEU A 740 -13.71 6.60 7.31
C LEU A 740 -14.44 5.31 6.92
N THR A 741 -14.25 4.81 5.71
CA THR A 741 -15.05 3.68 5.19
C THR A 741 -14.22 2.53 4.65
N GLN A 742 -14.75 1.31 4.76
CA GLN A 742 -14.20 0.10 4.16
C GLN A 742 -15.30 -0.71 3.48
N ARG A 743 -14.94 -1.40 2.41
CA ARG A 743 -15.82 -2.34 1.69
C ARG A 743 -16.31 -3.45 2.62
N VAL A 744 -17.56 -3.87 2.49
CA VAL A 744 -18.10 -5.04 3.20
C VAL A 744 -17.75 -6.30 2.41
N PHE A 745 -17.02 -7.23 3.05
CA PHE A 745 -16.67 -8.52 2.45
C PHE A 745 -17.70 -9.58 2.80
N GLY A 746 -18.19 -10.29 1.78
CA GLY A 746 -18.84 -11.58 1.93
C GLY A 746 -17.83 -12.72 2.08
N TYR A 747 -18.33 -13.90 2.40
CA TYR A 747 -17.52 -15.10 2.60
C TYR A 747 -18.09 -16.26 1.79
N HIS A 748 -17.20 -17.05 1.19
CA HIS A 748 -17.56 -18.25 0.41
C HIS A 748 -18.04 -19.41 1.29
N SER A 749 -17.64 -19.41 2.57
CA SER A 749 -18.07 -20.38 3.57
C SER A 749 -19.59 -20.28 3.85
N SER A 750 -20.10 -21.15 4.73
CA SER A 750 -21.52 -21.21 5.06
C SER A 750 -22.06 -19.96 5.76
N THR A 751 -21.20 -19.05 6.24
CA THR A 751 -21.65 -17.82 6.89
C THR A 751 -22.29 -16.85 5.90
N LYS A 752 -23.39 -16.24 6.31
CA LYS A 752 -24.11 -15.22 5.52
C LYS A 752 -23.99 -13.82 6.12
N ASN A 753 -23.35 -13.71 7.27
CA ASN A 753 -23.18 -12.45 7.98
C ASN A 753 -21.79 -11.91 7.73
N SER A 754 -21.73 -10.61 7.44
CA SER A 754 -20.53 -9.80 7.46
C SER A 754 -20.64 -8.88 8.67
N TYR A 755 -19.66 -8.95 9.57
CA TYR A 755 -19.64 -8.16 10.79
C TYR A 755 -18.76 -6.93 10.58
N GLY A 756 -19.15 -5.81 11.15
CA GLY A 756 -18.28 -4.67 11.41
C GLY A 756 -18.51 -4.25 12.84
N THR A 757 -17.47 -4.28 13.65
CA THR A 757 -17.54 -3.93 15.08
C THR A 757 -16.45 -2.93 15.40
N ILE A 758 -16.80 -1.86 16.12
CA ILE A 758 -15.83 -0.91 16.67
C ILE A 758 -15.86 -0.90 18.18
N SER A 759 -14.70 -0.62 18.77
CA SER A 759 -14.62 -0.17 20.16
C SER A 759 -14.33 1.32 20.22
N LEU A 760 -15.19 2.05 20.91
CA LEU A 760 -15.23 3.51 20.88
C LEU A 760 -15.13 4.10 22.29
N ASP A 761 -14.13 4.96 22.52
CA ASP A 761 -14.08 5.85 23.67
C ASP A 761 -14.83 7.16 23.35
N ILE A 762 -15.87 7.42 24.15
CA ILE A 762 -16.80 8.54 24.02
C ILE A 762 -16.65 9.58 25.14
N SER A 763 -15.59 9.50 25.94
CA SER A 763 -15.38 10.37 27.12
C SER A 763 -15.25 11.86 26.80
N HIS A 764 -14.83 12.18 25.57
CA HIS A 764 -14.54 13.54 25.12
C HIS A 764 -15.58 14.10 24.13
N MET A 765 -16.70 13.42 23.95
CA MET A 765 -17.83 13.95 23.19
C MET A 765 -18.45 15.16 23.91
N LYS A 766 -18.93 16.12 23.13
CA LYS A 766 -19.57 17.37 23.58
C LYS A 766 -21.02 17.44 23.12
N GLU A 767 -21.77 18.39 23.68
CA GLU A 767 -23.16 18.66 23.31
C GLU A 767 -23.35 18.72 21.78
N GLY A 768 -24.28 17.91 21.28
CA GLY A 768 -24.59 17.79 19.86
C GLY A 768 -23.68 16.84 19.06
N ASP A 769 -22.62 16.28 19.64
CA ASP A 769 -21.79 15.28 18.95
C ASP A 769 -22.58 13.99 18.72
N ILE A 770 -22.39 13.40 17.54
CA ILE A 770 -22.88 12.09 17.14
C ILE A 770 -21.71 11.30 16.56
N ALA A 771 -21.37 10.17 17.17
CA ALA A 771 -20.28 9.30 16.74
C ALA A 771 -20.72 7.83 16.71
N GLY A 772 -20.26 7.05 15.73
CA GLY A 772 -20.66 5.66 15.64
C GLY A 772 -20.24 4.93 14.36
N LEU A 773 -21.03 3.91 14.03
CA LEU A 773 -20.81 2.97 12.92
C LEU A 773 -22.02 2.96 11.98
N THR A 774 -21.76 3.13 10.68
CA THR A 774 -22.77 3.14 9.61
C THR A 774 -22.60 1.95 8.67
N VAL A 775 -23.71 1.51 8.08
CA VAL A 775 -23.73 0.78 6.80
C VAL A 775 -24.15 1.79 5.74
N PHE A 776 -23.16 2.29 5.00
CA PHE A 776 -23.28 3.44 4.11
C PHE A 776 -23.63 3.03 2.67
N GLN A 777 -24.78 3.51 2.18
CA GLN A 777 -25.30 3.46 0.81
C GLN A 777 -26.53 4.40 0.77
N ASP A 778 -27.39 4.31 -0.23
CA ASP A 778 -28.73 4.88 -0.24
C ASP A 778 -29.80 3.74 -0.30
N PRO A 779 -30.54 3.50 0.80
CA PRO A 779 -30.48 4.19 2.07
C PRO A 779 -29.26 3.78 2.91
N TYR A 780 -28.80 4.67 3.78
CA TYR A 780 -27.85 4.34 4.85
C TYR A 780 -28.56 4.25 6.19
N ALA A 781 -27.98 3.49 7.11
CA ALA A 781 -28.35 3.54 8.51
C ALA A 781 -27.12 3.43 9.41
N TYR A 782 -27.19 4.01 10.59
CA TYR A 782 -26.13 3.95 11.57
C TYR A 782 -26.63 3.71 12.99
N ILE A 783 -25.73 3.17 13.81
CA ILE A 783 -25.83 3.17 15.26
C ILE A 783 -24.71 4.04 15.84
N GLY A 784 -24.99 4.77 16.92
CA GLY A 784 -24.00 5.64 17.53
C GLY A 784 -24.40 6.12 18.92
N ILE A 785 -23.55 6.98 19.47
CA ILE A 785 -23.84 7.77 20.66
C ILE A 785 -24.08 9.21 20.23
N GLN A 786 -25.10 9.83 20.81
CA GLN A 786 -25.41 11.25 20.72
C GLN A 786 -25.29 11.87 22.12
N ILE A 787 -24.69 13.05 22.22
CA ILE A 787 -24.78 13.87 23.43
C ILE A 787 -25.87 14.91 23.24
N GLU A 788 -26.91 14.84 24.07
CA GLU A 788 -28.02 15.79 24.05
C GLU A 788 -28.40 16.20 25.48
N ASN A 789 -28.46 17.51 25.73
CA ASN A 789 -28.67 18.11 27.05
C ASN A 789 -27.71 17.55 28.11
N GLY A 790 -26.45 17.31 27.73
CA GLY A 790 -25.42 16.71 28.58
C GLY A 790 -25.62 15.23 28.91
N GLN A 791 -26.60 14.55 28.31
CA GLN A 791 -26.84 13.11 28.48
C GLN A 791 -26.35 12.32 27.28
N LYS A 792 -25.78 11.13 27.54
CA LYS A 792 -25.47 10.15 26.51
C LYS A 792 -26.74 9.42 26.08
N LYS A 793 -27.00 9.39 24.78
CA LYS A 793 -28.09 8.63 24.18
C LYS A 793 -27.54 7.70 23.11
N LEU A 794 -27.99 6.45 23.14
CA LEU A 794 -27.84 5.57 22.00
C LEU A 794 -28.78 6.07 20.91
N ILE A 795 -28.28 6.19 19.68
CA ILE A 795 -29.02 6.63 18.51
C ILE A 795 -28.93 5.59 17.40
N TRP A 796 -30.06 5.32 16.77
CA TRP A 796 -30.14 4.61 15.51
C TRP A 796 -30.90 5.49 14.54
N LYS A 797 -30.36 5.66 13.33
CA LYS A 797 -31.00 6.48 12.30
C LYS A 797 -30.89 5.80 10.94
N LYS A 798 -32.01 5.72 10.21
CA LYS A 798 -32.06 5.38 8.78
C LYS A 798 -32.43 6.63 7.99
N CYS A 799 -31.68 6.89 6.92
CA CYS A 799 -31.86 8.01 6.00
C CYS A 799 -31.91 7.52 4.55
N GLU A 800 -32.64 8.23 3.69
CA GLU A 800 -32.59 8.03 2.23
C GLU A 800 -31.99 9.29 1.59
N ILE A 801 -31.10 9.12 0.59
CA ILE A 801 -30.42 10.25 -0.06
C ILE A 801 -31.35 10.86 -1.11
N GLU A 802 -31.88 10.03 -2.01
CA GLU A 802 -32.95 10.42 -2.92
C GLU A 802 -34.29 10.38 -2.18
N GLN A 803 -34.76 11.55 -1.71
CA GLN A 803 -36.10 11.67 -1.16
C GLN A 803 -37.15 11.54 -2.27
N ALA A 804 -37.75 10.36 -2.42
CA ALA A 804 -39.14 10.33 -2.90
C ALA A 804 -39.98 11.13 -1.89
N GLU A 805 -40.89 12.01 -2.35
CA GLU A 805 -41.69 12.94 -1.52
C GLU A 805 -42.50 12.30 -0.35
N THR A 806 -42.39 10.99 -0.12
CA THR A 806 -43.20 10.17 0.78
C THR A 806 -42.44 9.36 1.84
N VAL A 807 -41.09 9.36 1.89
CA VAL A 807 -40.33 8.58 2.89
C VAL A 807 -39.52 9.49 3.81
N ALA A 808 -39.91 9.57 5.09
CA ALA A 808 -39.19 10.34 6.11
C ALA A 808 -38.05 9.52 6.75
N ASP A 809 -36.98 10.22 7.16
CA ASP A 809 -35.95 9.68 8.04
C ASP A 809 -36.57 9.01 9.28
N VAL A 810 -36.03 7.86 9.67
CA VAL A 810 -36.45 7.17 10.90
C VAL A 810 -35.34 7.32 11.92
N THR A 811 -35.65 7.88 13.09
CA THR A 811 -34.71 8.06 14.19
C THR A 811 -35.27 7.40 15.45
N GLN A 812 -34.45 6.60 16.11
CA GLN A 812 -34.72 6.03 17.43
C GLN A 812 -33.60 6.44 18.39
N THR A 813 -33.96 6.87 19.59
CA THR A 813 -33.00 7.27 20.63
C THR A 813 -33.40 6.73 21.99
N GLU A 814 -32.43 6.27 22.77
CA GLU A 814 -32.63 5.80 24.13
C GLU A 814 -31.50 6.32 25.04
N ALA A 815 -31.82 6.72 26.27
CA ALA A 815 -30.79 7.09 27.24
C ALA A 815 -29.95 5.86 27.61
N ILE A 816 -28.63 6.01 27.68
CA ILE A 816 -27.73 4.88 27.98
C ILE A 816 -26.75 5.25 29.09
N ASP A 817 -26.65 4.38 30.09
CA ASP A 817 -25.60 4.43 31.10
C ASP A 817 -24.46 3.50 30.69
N CYS A 818 -23.58 4.02 29.84
CA CYS A 818 -22.31 3.40 29.48
C CYS A 818 -21.20 4.32 29.99
N GLY A 819 -20.10 3.72 30.47
CA GLY A 819 -18.92 4.44 30.95
C GLY A 819 -18.25 5.26 29.84
N SER A 820 -16.92 5.29 29.79
CA SER A 820 -16.22 5.94 28.68
C SER A 820 -16.19 5.10 27.41
N LYS A 821 -16.29 3.77 27.50
CA LYS A 821 -16.13 2.83 26.38
C LYS A 821 -17.47 2.19 26.00
N ILE A 822 -17.70 2.04 24.70
CA ILE A 822 -18.85 1.32 24.13
C ILE A 822 -18.43 0.55 22.87
N TYR A 823 -19.07 -0.59 22.62
CA TYR A 823 -18.86 -1.38 21.41
C TYR A 823 -20.09 -1.28 20.53
N LEU A 824 -19.90 -0.98 19.25
CA LEU A 824 -20.96 -0.82 18.27
C LEU A 824 -20.74 -1.80 17.13
N ARG A 825 -21.79 -2.52 16.75
CA ARG A 825 -21.72 -3.59 15.75
C ARG A 825 -22.81 -3.43 14.70
N ALA A 826 -22.40 -3.55 13.44
CA ALA A 826 -23.27 -3.70 12.30
C ALA A 826 -23.13 -5.13 11.74
N VAL A 827 -24.25 -5.74 11.38
CA VAL A 827 -24.30 -7.07 10.74
C VAL A 827 -25.02 -6.95 9.42
N ALA A 828 -24.28 -7.00 8.32
CA ALA A 828 -24.81 -7.05 6.96
C ALA A 828 -25.01 -8.51 6.56
N ASN A 829 -26.24 -8.91 6.22
CA ASN A 829 -26.54 -10.28 5.82
C ASN A 829 -26.68 -10.39 4.30
N TYR A 830 -25.79 -11.14 3.67
CA TYR A 830 -25.77 -11.34 2.22
C TYR A 830 -26.96 -12.17 1.73
N GLY A 831 -27.41 -13.16 2.52
CA GLY A 831 -28.51 -14.04 2.15
C GLY A 831 -29.88 -13.36 2.13
N THR A 832 -30.11 -12.38 3.01
CA THR A 832 -31.38 -11.65 3.11
C THR A 832 -31.35 -10.26 2.48
N GLY A 833 -30.16 -9.70 2.23
CA GLY A 833 -29.99 -8.32 1.77
C GLY A 833 -30.35 -7.28 2.85
N LYS A 834 -30.26 -7.65 4.14
CA LYS A 834 -30.65 -6.78 5.26
C LYS A 834 -29.50 -6.53 6.24
N ALA A 835 -29.54 -5.39 6.92
CA ALA A 835 -28.60 -5.04 7.97
C ALA A 835 -29.29 -4.82 9.33
N ARG A 836 -28.56 -5.15 10.40
CA ARG A 836 -28.98 -5.01 11.81
C ARG A 836 -27.85 -4.40 12.63
N PHE A 837 -28.19 -3.67 13.68
CA PHE A 837 -27.22 -3.03 14.55
C PHE A 837 -27.37 -3.50 16.00
N TYR A 838 -26.25 -3.53 16.69
CA TYR A 838 -26.11 -3.98 18.06
C TYR A 838 -25.14 -3.07 18.81
N TYR A 839 -25.30 -2.99 20.12
CA TYR A 839 -24.34 -2.35 21.02
C TYR A 839 -23.97 -3.29 22.16
N SER A 840 -22.84 -3.03 22.80
CA SER A 840 -22.39 -3.72 24.01
C SER A 840 -21.61 -2.76 24.91
N THR A 841 -21.68 -2.98 26.22
CA THR A 841 -20.87 -2.27 27.23
C THR A 841 -19.76 -3.13 27.83
N ASP A 842 -19.70 -4.42 27.47
CA ASP A 842 -18.79 -5.44 28.03
C ASP A 842 -18.02 -6.23 26.95
N ASN A 843 -18.20 -5.90 25.67
CA ASN A 843 -17.70 -6.63 24.49
C ASN A 843 -18.11 -8.10 24.40
N SER A 844 -19.03 -8.56 25.24
CA SER A 844 -19.40 -9.96 25.38
C SER A 844 -20.88 -10.17 25.04
N THR A 845 -21.73 -9.30 25.57
CA THR A 845 -23.18 -9.32 25.37
C THR A 845 -23.58 -8.20 24.41
N TYR A 846 -23.98 -8.57 23.18
CA TYR A 846 -24.44 -7.64 22.16
C TYR A 846 -25.98 -7.57 22.12
N LEU A 847 -26.53 -6.40 22.40
CA LEU A 847 -27.99 -6.15 22.41
C LEU A 847 -28.40 -5.45 21.11
N PRO A 848 -29.48 -5.88 20.44
CA PRO A 848 -29.96 -5.23 19.23
C PRO A 848 -30.52 -3.83 19.55
N PHE A 849 -30.31 -2.88 18.65
CA PHE A 849 -30.90 -1.54 18.74
C PHE A 849 -31.23 -0.97 17.36
N GLY A 850 -32.41 -0.35 17.23
CA GLY A 850 -32.94 0.09 15.95
C GLY A 850 -33.64 -1.01 15.15
N ASP A 851 -34.23 -0.62 14.03
CA ASP A 851 -34.93 -1.54 13.14
C ASP A 851 -33.97 -2.26 12.18
N GLU A 852 -34.34 -3.48 11.80
CA GLU A 852 -33.73 -4.13 10.63
C GLU A 852 -34.17 -3.40 9.36
N TYR A 853 -33.23 -3.13 8.44
CA TYR A 853 -33.55 -2.48 7.17
C TYR A 853 -32.99 -3.23 5.96
N THR A 854 -33.65 -3.05 4.82
CA THR A 854 -33.22 -3.60 3.53
C THR A 854 -32.14 -2.72 2.93
N MET A 855 -30.95 -3.30 2.72
CA MET A 855 -29.85 -2.66 2.03
C MET A 855 -30.15 -2.61 0.52
N GLN A 856 -29.71 -1.55 -0.15
CA GLN A 856 -29.91 -1.39 -1.59
C GLN A 856 -28.60 -0.96 -2.26
N PHE A 857 -28.59 -1.03 -3.59
CA PHE A 857 -27.58 -0.40 -4.42
C PHE A 857 -28.30 0.64 -5.28
N LYS A 858 -28.12 1.91 -4.97
CA LYS A 858 -28.62 3.02 -5.79
C LYS A 858 -27.50 3.84 -6.42
N LEU A 859 -27.83 4.40 -7.59
CA LEU A 859 -26.91 5.18 -8.41
C LEU A 859 -26.63 6.58 -7.86
N SER A 860 -27.32 7.00 -6.79
CA SER A 860 -27.05 8.23 -6.04
C SER A 860 -25.71 8.20 -5.28
N VAL A 861 -25.18 7.01 -5.01
CA VAL A 861 -23.84 6.81 -4.43
C VAL A 861 -22.92 6.01 -5.36
N PHE A 862 -23.47 5.02 -6.07
CA PHE A 862 -22.80 4.19 -7.10
C PHE A 862 -21.61 3.34 -6.62
N VAL A 863 -21.47 3.16 -5.30
CA VAL A 863 -20.62 2.12 -4.69
C VAL A 863 -21.49 1.15 -3.89
N GLY A 864 -20.98 -0.07 -3.68
CA GLY A 864 -21.57 -1.05 -2.80
C GLY A 864 -21.60 -0.56 -1.35
N ILE A 865 -22.36 -1.27 -0.49
CA ILE A 865 -22.40 -0.95 0.95
C ILE A 865 -20.98 -0.91 1.54
N ARG A 866 -20.75 0.05 2.42
CA ARG A 866 -19.50 0.19 3.17
C ARG A 866 -19.79 0.23 4.66
N PHE A 867 -18.93 -0.37 5.48
CA PHE A 867 -18.87 0.00 6.89
C PHE A 867 -18.20 1.37 6.98
N GLY A 868 -18.76 2.26 7.80
CA GLY A 868 -18.21 3.61 7.98
C GLY A 868 -18.13 4.01 9.45
N ILE A 869 -17.00 4.57 9.87
CA ILE A 869 -16.78 5.12 11.21
C ILE A 869 -16.83 6.63 11.10
N PHE A 870 -17.61 7.29 11.95
CA PHE A 870 -17.82 8.74 11.86
C PHE A 870 -17.89 9.41 13.23
N ASN A 871 -17.63 10.72 13.22
CA ASN A 871 -17.92 11.64 14.32
C ASN A 871 -18.24 13.03 13.75
N PHE A 872 -19.41 13.59 14.08
CA PHE A 872 -19.80 14.95 13.67
C PHE A 872 -20.60 15.67 14.76
N ALA A 873 -20.65 17.01 14.68
CA ALA A 873 -21.38 17.83 15.63
C ALA A 873 -22.67 18.41 15.01
N THR A 874 -23.72 18.50 15.81
CA THR A 874 -25.00 19.16 15.44
C THR A 874 -25.24 20.47 16.20
N ALA A 875 -24.46 20.76 17.25
CA ALA A 875 -24.60 21.97 18.06
C ALA A 875 -23.28 22.76 18.19
N GLN A 876 -22.19 22.12 18.59
CA GLN A 876 -20.88 22.77 18.74
C GLN A 876 -19.72 21.82 18.43
N THR A 877 -18.62 22.37 17.92
CA THR A 877 -17.42 21.60 17.57
C THR A 877 -16.45 21.41 18.75
N GLY A 878 -15.43 20.60 18.51
CA GLY A 878 -14.28 20.43 19.39
C GLY A 878 -14.41 19.29 20.39
N GLY A 879 -15.39 18.41 20.23
CA GLY A 879 -15.39 17.09 20.87
C GLY A 879 -14.66 16.07 19.99
N TYR A 880 -14.33 14.92 20.56
CA TYR A 880 -13.67 13.84 19.84
C TYR A 880 -13.99 12.48 20.42
N VAL A 881 -13.71 11.45 19.62
CA VAL A 881 -13.77 10.03 20.00
C VAL A 881 -12.48 9.34 19.58
N ASP A 882 -12.11 8.30 20.33
CA ASP A 882 -10.99 7.42 20.00
C ASP A 882 -11.55 6.04 19.65
N VAL A 883 -11.23 5.56 18.46
CA VAL A 883 -11.56 4.20 18.01
C VAL A 883 -10.34 3.34 18.24
N ASP A 884 -10.47 2.36 19.12
CA ASP A 884 -9.39 1.45 19.53
C ASP A 884 -9.11 0.40 18.43
N TRP A 885 -10.17 -0.20 17.89
CA TRP A 885 -10.05 -1.16 16.78
C TRP A 885 -11.35 -1.26 15.97
N PHE A 886 -11.22 -1.76 14.75
CA PHE A 886 -12.30 -2.25 13.89
C PHE A 886 -12.10 -3.74 13.63
N SER A 887 -13.15 -4.55 13.79
CA SER A 887 -13.10 -5.98 13.53
C SER A 887 -14.30 -6.53 12.77
N THR A 888 -14.02 -7.50 11.89
CA THR A 888 -15.01 -8.32 11.17
C THR A 888 -15.26 -9.69 11.81
N GLU A 889 -14.61 -9.98 12.95
CA GLU A 889 -14.87 -11.21 13.69
C GLU A 889 -16.24 -11.14 14.39
N GLU A 890 -16.92 -12.27 14.47
CA GLU A 890 -18.18 -12.38 15.23
C GLU A 890 -17.94 -12.19 16.74
N THR A 891 -16.82 -12.69 17.24
CA THR A 891 -16.32 -12.49 18.60
C THR A 891 -14.90 -12.01 18.53
N PHE A 892 -14.60 -10.88 19.17
CA PHE A 892 -13.30 -10.25 19.11
C PHE A 892 -12.82 -9.94 20.53
N GLU A 893 -11.67 -10.51 20.92
CA GLU A 893 -10.96 -10.18 22.15
C GLU A 893 -9.61 -9.59 21.78
N GLU A 894 -9.36 -8.35 22.19
CA GLU A 894 -8.20 -7.58 21.76
C GLU A 894 -6.87 -8.27 22.10
N SER A 895 -6.72 -8.74 23.34
CA SER A 895 -5.55 -9.46 23.84
C SER A 895 -5.28 -10.77 23.09
N THR A 896 -6.26 -11.32 22.37
CA THR A 896 -6.06 -12.49 21.53
C THR A 896 -5.27 -12.13 20.27
N TYR A 897 -5.58 -11.01 19.63
CA TYR A 897 -5.08 -10.67 18.30
C TYR A 897 -3.98 -9.61 18.28
N TYR A 898 -3.95 -8.73 19.28
CA TYR A 898 -3.05 -7.59 19.31
C TYR A 898 -2.23 -7.56 20.60
N ASP A 899 -1.04 -6.97 20.48
CA ASP A 899 -0.17 -6.66 21.60
C ASP A 899 -0.73 -5.49 22.43
N ASP A 900 -0.90 -5.71 23.74
CA ASP A 900 -1.33 -4.71 24.72
C ASP A 900 -0.14 -3.90 25.28
N SER A 901 1.09 -4.29 24.95
CA SER A 901 2.32 -3.56 25.31
C SER A 901 2.65 -2.42 24.35
N PHE A 902 1.85 -2.23 23.29
CA PHE A 902 1.99 -1.09 22.39
C PHE A 902 1.81 0.22 23.17
N THR A 903 2.90 0.96 23.33
CA THR A 903 2.93 2.23 24.06
C THR A 903 3.09 3.43 23.13
N GLY A 904 3.27 3.19 21.83
CA GLY A 904 3.46 4.20 20.80
C GLY A 904 4.53 3.81 19.79
N TYR A 905 4.86 4.78 18.94
CA TYR A 905 5.89 4.66 17.92
C TYR A 905 7.27 4.97 18.51
N THR A 906 8.31 4.36 17.95
CA THR A 906 9.70 4.68 18.27
C THR A 906 10.04 6.13 17.91
N GLU A 907 11.04 6.72 18.58
CA GLU A 907 11.46 8.09 18.27
C GLU A 907 11.89 8.24 16.81
N ASP A 908 12.55 7.23 16.24
CA ASP A 908 13.02 7.26 14.85
C ASP A 908 11.87 7.20 13.83
N GLU A 909 10.78 6.49 14.15
CA GLU A 909 9.55 6.47 13.32
C GLU A 909 8.83 7.82 13.30
N ILE A 910 8.95 8.65 14.34
CA ILE A 910 8.21 9.93 14.40
C ILE A 910 9.11 11.16 14.27
N THR A 911 10.41 10.96 14.17
CA THR A 911 11.37 12.05 13.95
C THR A 911 11.72 12.18 12.48
N ILE A 912 11.52 13.38 11.95
CA ILE A 912 11.93 13.67 10.59
C ILE A 912 13.46 13.80 10.49
N ASP A 913 14.02 13.16 9.47
CA ASP A 913 15.38 13.38 9.00
C ASP A 913 15.42 14.63 8.10
N LYS A 914 14.61 14.65 7.04
CA LYS A 914 14.53 15.75 6.09
C LYS A 914 13.19 15.85 5.39
N ILE A 915 12.87 17.04 4.88
CA ILE A 915 11.83 17.22 3.87
C ILE A 915 12.44 17.64 2.55
N TYR A 916 11.83 17.20 1.45
CA TYR A 916 12.35 17.46 0.11
C TYR A 916 11.20 17.51 -0.91
N THR A 917 11.52 18.10 -2.05
CA THR A 917 10.68 18.16 -3.24
C THR A 917 11.48 17.60 -4.42
N ASP A 918 10.79 17.09 -5.44
CA ASP A 918 11.40 16.47 -6.62
C ASP A 918 12.32 17.45 -7.39
N SER A 919 12.06 18.75 -7.32
CA SER A 919 12.84 19.78 -8.01
C SER A 919 13.10 21.01 -7.14
N SER A 920 14.29 21.60 -7.31
CA SER A 920 14.66 22.88 -6.68
C SER A 920 14.07 24.11 -7.38
N VAL A 921 13.61 23.94 -8.63
CA VAL A 921 12.91 24.95 -9.42
C VAL A 921 11.68 24.31 -10.06
N ILE A 922 10.52 24.93 -9.88
CA ILE A 922 9.26 24.52 -10.49
C ILE A 922 8.86 25.60 -11.49
N ASP A 923 8.95 25.27 -12.77
CA ASP A 923 8.51 26.15 -13.85
C ASP A 923 7.02 25.93 -14.16
N LEU A 924 6.25 27.02 -14.20
CA LEU A 924 4.83 27.01 -14.58
C LEU A 924 4.57 28.00 -15.71
N LEU A 925 3.59 27.69 -16.56
CA LEU A 925 2.99 28.68 -17.45
C LEU A 925 1.96 29.49 -16.66
N ILE A 926 1.88 30.80 -16.93
CA ILE A 926 0.85 31.67 -16.36
C ILE A 926 -0.57 31.10 -16.57
N GLY A 927 -1.42 31.19 -15.55
CA GLY A 927 -2.80 30.69 -15.59
C GLY A 927 -2.94 29.17 -15.42
N THR A 928 -1.85 28.42 -15.17
CA THR A 928 -1.87 26.98 -14.89
C THR A 928 -1.71 26.65 -13.41
N SER A 929 -2.02 25.42 -13.02
CA SER A 929 -1.72 24.87 -11.68
C SER A 929 -1.08 23.47 -11.80
N GLN A 930 -0.34 23.08 -10.77
CA GLN A 930 0.14 21.71 -10.61
C GLN A 930 0.02 21.26 -9.16
N THR A 931 -0.14 19.97 -8.92
CA THR A 931 0.02 19.38 -7.59
C THR A 931 1.48 19.50 -7.17
N LEU A 932 1.72 20.16 -6.04
CA LEU A 932 3.04 20.19 -5.43
C LEU A 932 3.35 18.80 -4.85
N LYS A 933 4.61 18.38 -4.93
CA LYS A 933 5.06 17.16 -4.25
C LYS A 933 6.11 17.50 -3.23
N LEU A 934 5.71 17.33 -1.98
CA LEU A 934 6.56 17.49 -0.83
C LEU A 934 6.55 16.20 -0.02
N SER A 935 7.74 15.65 0.21
CA SER A 935 7.93 14.41 0.95
C SER A 935 8.76 14.66 2.20
N ALA A 936 8.43 13.93 3.25
CA ALA A 936 9.24 13.78 4.45
C ALA A 936 9.92 12.42 4.43
N ARG A 937 11.18 12.36 4.85
CA ARG A 937 11.88 11.14 5.23
C ARG A 937 12.10 11.16 6.74
N PHE A 938 11.78 10.06 7.41
CA PHE A 938 11.96 9.87 8.84
C PHE A 938 13.27 9.14 9.13
N LYS A 939 13.72 9.16 10.40
CA LYS A 939 15.04 8.62 10.79
C LYS A 939 15.15 7.10 10.60
N ASP A 940 14.05 6.37 10.73
CA ASP A 940 13.96 4.94 10.42
C ASP A 940 14.04 4.63 8.91
N GLY A 941 13.99 5.66 8.07
CA GLY A 941 14.12 5.58 6.62
C GLY A 941 12.82 5.63 5.84
N HIS A 942 11.64 5.54 6.47
CA HIS A 942 10.38 5.60 5.73
C HIS A 942 10.09 7.02 5.22
N THR A 943 9.18 7.11 4.25
CA THR A 943 8.76 8.37 3.65
C THR A 943 7.26 8.61 3.68
N GLU A 944 6.86 9.87 3.77
CA GLU A 944 5.47 10.31 3.74
C GLU A 944 5.27 11.46 2.74
N ASN A 945 4.14 11.47 2.04
CA ASN A 945 3.68 12.64 1.31
C ASN A 945 3.07 13.64 2.31
N ILE A 946 3.73 14.76 2.51
CA ILE A 946 3.35 15.80 3.48
C ILE A 946 2.80 17.04 2.78
N THR A 947 2.48 16.95 1.49
CA THR A 947 2.11 18.11 0.67
C THR A 947 0.95 18.92 1.27
N THR A 948 -0.11 18.26 1.72
CA THR A 948 -1.28 18.92 2.30
C THR A 948 -1.12 19.22 3.79
N GLN A 949 -0.11 18.65 4.44
CA GLN A 949 0.16 18.80 5.88
C GLN A 949 1.19 19.90 6.16
N ALA A 950 2.05 20.22 5.20
CA ALA A 950 3.07 21.25 5.34
C ALA A 950 2.47 22.67 5.25
N THR A 951 3.18 23.61 5.86
CA THR A 951 2.90 25.03 5.76
C THR A 951 3.80 25.66 4.70
N TYR A 952 3.23 26.56 3.90
CA TYR A 952 3.93 27.22 2.81
C TYR A 952 3.95 28.72 3.03
N THR A 953 5.11 29.33 2.81
CA THR A 953 5.26 30.78 2.71
C THR A 953 5.84 31.11 1.34
N ILE A 954 5.26 32.11 0.69
CA ILE A 954 5.62 32.51 -0.67
C ILE A 954 6.11 33.95 -0.58
N SER A 955 7.32 34.23 -1.07
CA SER A 955 7.92 35.56 -0.98
C SER A 955 7.13 36.61 -1.77
N GLU A 956 6.61 36.25 -2.94
CA GLU A 956 5.85 37.12 -3.84
C GLU A 956 4.51 36.46 -4.23
N GLY A 957 3.50 36.56 -3.37
CA GLY A 957 2.18 35.94 -3.60
C GLY A 957 1.39 36.48 -4.81
N LYS A 958 1.92 37.46 -5.54
CA LYS A 958 1.40 37.92 -6.83
C LYS A 958 1.83 37.03 -7.99
N VAL A 959 2.93 36.30 -7.85
CA VAL A 959 3.50 35.42 -8.88
C VAL A 959 2.81 34.05 -8.85
N ALA A 960 2.68 33.46 -7.66
CA ALA A 960 2.02 32.17 -7.46
C ALA A 960 1.39 32.08 -6.06
N SER A 961 0.44 31.16 -5.90
CA SER A 961 -0.14 30.79 -4.60
C SER A 961 -0.12 29.28 -4.40
N ILE A 962 -0.20 28.83 -3.16
CA ILE A 962 -0.38 27.42 -2.82
C ILE A 962 -1.67 27.29 -2.02
N ALA A 963 -2.54 26.38 -2.45
CA ALA A 963 -3.78 26.05 -1.75
C ALA A 963 -3.94 24.52 -1.74
N ASN A 964 -4.07 23.93 -0.54
CA ASN A 964 -4.33 22.50 -0.33
C ASN A 964 -3.41 21.58 -1.14
N GLY A 965 -2.13 21.92 -1.21
CA GLY A 965 -1.11 21.15 -1.94
C GLY A 965 -1.07 21.37 -3.45
N GLN A 966 -1.87 22.27 -4.01
CA GLN A 966 -1.73 22.73 -5.39
C GLN A 966 -0.99 24.06 -5.46
N LEU A 967 -0.01 24.15 -6.34
CA LEU A 967 0.67 25.37 -6.73
C LEU A 967 -0.06 25.99 -7.94
N ILE A 968 -0.51 27.24 -7.80
CA ILE A 968 -1.32 27.97 -8.78
C ILE A 968 -0.52 29.18 -9.24
N SER A 969 -0.25 29.27 -10.54
CA SER A 969 0.40 30.45 -11.14
C SER A 969 -0.57 31.63 -11.25
N ILE A 970 -0.08 32.85 -11.06
CA ILE A 970 -0.88 34.08 -11.06
C ILE A 970 -0.30 35.10 -12.05
N SER A 971 0.99 35.45 -11.94
CA SER A 971 1.64 36.42 -12.83
C SER A 971 3.07 36.00 -13.16
N GLU A 972 3.60 36.50 -14.27
CA GLU A 972 4.99 36.31 -14.67
C GLU A 972 5.97 36.81 -13.60
N GLY A 973 7.02 36.04 -13.35
CA GLY A 973 8.06 36.33 -12.36
C GLY A 973 8.57 35.08 -11.65
N THR A 974 9.52 35.27 -10.75
CA THR A 974 10.02 34.21 -9.86
C THR A 974 9.62 34.51 -8.43
N THR A 975 9.28 33.47 -7.67
CA THR A 975 9.05 33.56 -6.23
C THR A 975 9.69 32.37 -5.53
N THR A 976 10.23 32.59 -4.34
CA THR A 976 10.69 31.49 -3.49
C THR A 976 9.52 30.99 -2.67
N VAL A 977 9.37 29.66 -2.63
CA VAL A 977 8.47 28.99 -1.70
C VAL A 977 9.31 28.35 -0.61
N THR A 978 8.99 28.66 0.64
CA THR A 978 9.52 27.95 1.79
C THR A 978 8.44 27.02 2.31
N ALA A 979 8.66 25.72 2.17
CA ALA A 979 7.86 24.68 2.80
C ALA A 979 8.43 24.38 4.19
N SER A 980 7.56 24.30 5.18
CA SER A 980 7.90 24.01 6.56
C SER A 980 6.96 22.95 7.09
N PHE A 981 7.54 21.88 7.61
CA PHE A 981 6.80 20.79 8.23
C PHE A 981 7.44 20.45 9.57
N SER A 982 6.60 20.30 10.59
CA SER A 982 7.03 19.86 11.91
C SER A 982 6.61 18.42 12.10
N ASP A 983 7.55 17.60 12.55
CA ASP A 983 7.24 16.25 12.98
C ASP A 983 6.42 16.26 14.29
N ARG A 984 6.08 15.07 14.78
CA ARG A 984 5.21 14.89 15.94
C ARG A 984 5.88 15.31 17.26
N LEU A 985 7.21 15.44 17.28
CA LEU A 985 7.99 15.91 18.43
C LEU A 985 8.23 17.43 18.38
N GLY A 986 7.75 18.10 17.34
CA GLY A 986 7.91 19.53 17.13
C GLY A 986 9.23 19.91 16.46
N ASN A 987 10.01 18.95 15.96
CA ASN A 987 11.18 19.28 15.16
C ASN A 987 10.70 19.76 13.79
N THR A 988 11.07 20.99 13.44
CA THR A 988 10.70 21.58 12.16
C THR A 988 11.83 21.43 11.16
N GLN A 989 11.54 20.80 10.02
CA GLN A 989 12.39 20.91 8.84
C GLN A 989 11.80 21.93 7.86
N ARG A 990 12.70 22.58 7.13
CA ARG A 990 12.34 23.52 6.08
C ARG A 990 13.10 23.18 4.81
N THR A 991 12.42 23.33 3.70
CA THR A 991 13.06 23.31 2.39
C THR A 991 12.54 24.50 1.57
N THR A 992 13.42 25.03 0.73
CA THR A 992 13.08 26.14 -0.17
C THR A 992 13.27 25.68 -1.60
N PHE A 993 12.31 26.03 -2.44
CA PHE A 993 12.39 25.85 -3.87
C PHE A 993 11.88 27.11 -4.57
N GLU A 994 12.35 27.33 -5.78
CA GLU A 994 11.90 28.45 -6.61
C GLU A 994 10.69 28.03 -7.43
N VAL A 995 9.72 28.93 -7.58
CA VAL A 995 8.64 28.83 -8.54
C VAL A 995 8.83 29.95 -9.55
N ALA A 996 9.03 29.56 -10.81
CA ALA A 996 9.18 30.48 -11.91
C ALA A 996 7.94 30.39 -12.80
N VAL A 997 7.18 31.48 -12.84
CA VAL A 997 6.00 31.61 -13.70
C VAL A 997 6.42 32.38 -14.94
N HIS A 998 6.20 31.78 -16.09
CA HIS A 998 6.62 32.33 -17.37
C HIS A 998 5.42 32.57 -18.27
N THR A 999 5.47 33.65 -19.05
CA THR A 999 4.49 33.84 -20.13
C THR A 999 4.92 33.08 -21.38
N PHE A 1000 6.16 33.25 -21.85
CA PHE A 1000 6.65 32.61 -23.10
C PHE A 1000 7.97 31.83 -22.91
N PRO A 1001 8.02 30.81 -22.03
CA PRO A 1001 9.25 30.10 -21.74
C PRO A 1001 9.67 29.18 -22.90
N PHE A 1002 10.94 29.25 -23.29
CA PHE A 1002 11.57 28.25 -24.16
C PHE A 1002 12.12 27.09 -23.32
N ILE A 1003 11.29 26.50 -22.46
CA ILE A 1003 11.65 25.43 -21.50
C ILE A 1003 10.96 24.13 -21.90
N SER A 1004 11.71 23.03 -21.96
CA SER A 1004 11.16 21.70 -22.24
C SER A 1004 10.13 21.31 -21.19
N GLY A 1005 8.95 20.87 -21.63
CA GLY A 1005 7.79 20.61 -20.77
C GLY A 1005 6.78 21.76 -20.71
N LEU A 1006 7.23 23.02 -20.81
CA LEU A 1006 6.33 24.19 -20.93
C LEU A 1006 6.16 24.65 -22.38
N PHE A 1007 7.19 24.47 -23.22
CA PHE A 1007 7.12 24.61 -24.66
C PHE A 1007 6.82 23.24 -25.27
N ASN A 1008 5.61 23.06 -25.78
CA ASN A 1008 5.19 21.82 -26.40
C ASN A 1008 5.61 21.82 -27.89
N PRO A 1009 6.61 21.01 -28.32
CA PRO A 1009 7.00 20.94 -29.73
C PRO A 1009 5.95 20.27 -30.62
N SER A 1010 4.96 19.65 -30.01
CA SER A 1010 3.97 18.78 -30.65
C SER A 1010 2.55 19.28 -30.40
N ILE A 1011 2.31 20.60 -30.49
CA ILE A 1011 0.93 21.12 -30.48
C ILE A 1011 0.14 20.52 -31.66
N PHE A 1012 0.80 20.34 -32.80
CA PHE A 1012 0.27 19.57 -33.91
C PHE A 1012 1.38 18.83 -34.64
N GLY A 1013 1.21 17.52 -34.82
CA GLY A 1013 2.23 16.65 -35.41
C GLY A 1013 3.46 16.45 -34.52
N ASN A 1014 4.37 15.58 -34.93
CA ASN A 1014 5.55 15.24 -34.15
C ASN A 1014 6.65 16.27 -34.33
N GLY A 1015 6.91 17.07 -33.29
CA GLY A 1015 8.06 17.95 -33.26
C GLY A 1015 9.07 17.58 -32.18
N THR A 1016 10.28 18.11 -32.35
CA THR A 1016 11.31 18.17 -31.32
C THR A 1016 11.58 19.61 -30.94
N PHE A 1017 11.90 19.83 -29.67
CA PHE A 1017 12.37 21.12 -29.18
C PHE A 1017 13.65 20.91 -28.40
N ASP A 1018 14.70 21.61 -28.82
CA ASP A 1018 15.96 21.69 -28.09
C ASP A 1018 15.96 22.99 -27.28
N GLN A 1019 15.86 22.87 -25.96
CA GLN A 1019 15.87 24.00 -25.04
C GLN A 1019 17.20 24.77 -25.05
N ALA A 1020 18.33 24.11 -25.30
CA ALA A 1020 19.65 24.74 -25.27
C ALA A 1020 19.85 25.67 -26.48
N THR A 1021 19.35 25.27 -27.64
CA THR A 1021 19.42 26.08 -28.87
C THR A 1021 18.13 26.86 -29.15
N ARG A 1022 17.06 26.62 -28.39
CA ARG A 1022 15.69 27.15 -28.62
C ARG A 1022 15.19 26.82 -30.02
N THR A 1023 15.54 25.64 -30.51
CA THR A 1023 15.20 25.20 -31.86
C THR A 1023 13.99 24.29 -31.81
N LEU A 1024 12.91 24.72 -32.47
CA LEU A 1024 11.76 23.86 -32.77
C LEU A 1024 11.94 23.25 -34.16
N ILE A 1025 11.80 21.93 -34.26
CA ILE A 1025 11.62 21.26 -35.54
C ILE A 1025 10.23 20.64 -35.49
N THR A 1026 9.29 21.18 -36.25
CA THR A 1026 7.97 20.55 -36.40
C THR A 1026 8.04 19.45 -37.46
N SER A 1027 7.12 18.49 -37.40
CA SER A 1027 6.84 17.63 -38.57
C SER A 1027 6.34 18.46 -39.74
N GLN A 1028 6.24 17.85 -40.92
CA GLN A 1028 5.61 18.47 -42.08
C GLN A 1028 4.21 18.98 -41.71
N TRP A 1029 3.95 20.27 -41.93
CA TRP A 1029 2.70 20.96 -41.54
C TRP A 1029 2.38 20.95 -40.03
N GLY A 1030 3.36 20.67 -39.18
CA GLY A 1030 3.21 20.61 -37.73
C GLY A 1030 3.25 22.00 -37.06
N ALA A 1031 2.91 22.04 -35.77
CA ALA A 1031 3.03 23.21 -34.91
C ALA A 1031 3.60 22.87 -33.52
N GLY A 1032 4.39 23.78 -32.96
CA GLY A 1032 4.86 23.72 -31.58
C GLY A 1032 4.82 25.11 -30.91
N GLY A 1033 4.68 25.18 -29.59
CA GLY A 1033 4.49 26.44 -28.88
C GLY A 1033 3.99 26.29 -27.45
N TRP A 1034 3.30 27.30 -26.96
CA TRP A 1034 2.74 27.36 -25.61
C TRP A 1034 1.25 27.02 -25.58
N ARG A 1035 0.83 26.39 -24.47
CA ARG A 1035 -0.57 26.07 -24.20
C ARG A 1035 -0.93 26.48 -22.77
N TYR A 1036 -1.95 27.30 -22.62
CA TYR A 1036 -2.42 27.82 -21.33
C TYR A 1036 -3.76 27.19 -20.97
N SER A 1037 -3.79 26.30 -19.98
CA SER A 1037 -4.97 25.46 -19.66
C SER A 1037 -6.25 26.27 -19.37
N ASN A 1038 -6.12 27.44 -18.73
CA ASN A 1038 -7.23 28.34 -18.43
C ASN A 1038 -7.29 29.56 -19.36
N GLY A 1039 -6.47 29.58 -20.42
CA GLY A 1039 -6.23 30.76 -21.24
C GLY A 1039 -5.28 31.76 -20.56
N VAL A 1040 -4.49 32.47 -21.36
CA VAL A 1040 -3.70 33.62 -20.90
C VAL A 1040 -4.40 34.91 -21.30
N ASP A 1041 -4.51 35.84 -20.36
CA ASP A 1041 -5.00 37.20 -20.61
C ASP A 1041 -3.83 38.10 -21.00
N LEU A 1042 -3.77 38.45 -22.29
CA LEU A 1042 -2.82 39.42 -22.83
C LEU A 1042 -3.49 40.76 -23.18
N SER A 1043 -4.74 40.98 -22.78
CA SER A 1043 -5.51 42.18 -23.14
C SER A 1043 -4.98 43.48 -22.53
N ALA A 1044 -4.07 43.41 -21.56
CA ALA A 1044 -3.35 44.57 -21.03
C ALA A 1044 -2.21 45.06 -21.93
N PHE A 1045 -1.85 44.31 -22.98
CA PHE A 1045 -0.73 44.59 -23.86
C PHE A 1045 -1.20 44.93 -25.28
N LYS A 1046 -0.56 45.91 -25.90
CA LYS A 1046 -0.81 46.28 -27.31
C LYS A 1046 -0.22 45.24 -28.27
N TYR A 1047 1.00 44.78 -28.01
CA TYR A 1047 1.75 43.97 -28.96
C TYR A 1047 2.28 42.68 -28.35
N LEU A 1048 2.21 41.57 -29.10
CA LEU A 1048 3.04 40.38 -28.92
C LEU A 1048 4.14 40.39 -30.00
N VAL A 1049 5.39 40.24 -29.59
CA VAL A 1049 6.56 40.26 -30.48
C VAL A 1049 7.27 38.92 -30.37
N VAL A 1050 7.60 38.32 -31.52
CA VAL A 1050 8.45 37.14 -31.60
C VAL A 1050 9.64 37.41 -32.51
N GLU A 1051 10.84 37.08 -32.04
CA GLU A 1051 12.10 37.19 -32.76
C GLU A 1051 12.76 35.83 -32.98
N LEU A 1052 13.35 35.65 -34.16
CA LEU A 1052 14.11 34.46 -34.56
C LEU A 1052 15.60 34.80 -34.69
N ASP A 1053 16.48 33.82 -34.43
CA ASP A 1053 17.92 33.98 -34.58
C ASP A 1053 18.39 33.88 -36.04
N ALA A 1054 17.62 33.20 -36.88
CA ALA A 1054 17.89 33.05 -38.30
C ALA A 1054 16.60 33.14 -39.14
N VAL A 1055 16.76 33.51 -40.42
CA VAL A 1055 15.66 33.50 -41.38
C VAL A 1055 15.31 32.05 -41.68
N GLN A 1056 14.04 31.72 -41.54
CA GLN A 1056 13.57 30.33 -41.66
C GLN A 1056 13.06 30.05 -43.07
N ASP A 1057 13.57 28.99 -43.68
CA ASP A 1057 13.15 28.50 -45.01
C ASP A 1057 12.17 27.31 -44.87
N CYS A 1058 11.19 27.46 -43.98
CA CYS A 1058 10.18 26.44 -43.68
C CYS A 1058 8.76 27.00 -43.61
N GLY A 1059 8.51 28.23 -44.06
CA GLY A 1059 7.16 28.80 -44.13
C GLY A 1059 6.49 28.96 -42.76
N THR A 1060 7.25 29.40 -41.75
CA THR A 1060 6.75 29.55 -40.37
C THR A 1060 5.66 30.62 -40.23
N GLU A 1061 4.58 30.26 -39.52
CA GLU A 1061 3.49 31.15 -39.13
C GLU A 1061 3.30 31.11 -37.60
N LEU A 1062 3.22 32.28 -36.96
CA LEU A 1062 2.75 32.43 -35.58
C LEU A 1062 1.21 32.40 -35.58
N ARG A 1063 0.62 31.51 -34.79
CA ARG A 1063 -0.83 31.32 -34.67
C ARG A 1063 -1.29 31.48 -33.22
N LEU A 1064 -2.36 32.25 -33.03
CA LEU A 1064 -2.98 32.53 -31.74
C LEU A 1064 -4.45 32.09 -31.74
N PHE A 1065 -4.86 31.37 -30.69
CA PHE A 1065 -6.19 30.78 -30.56
C PHE A 1065 -6.85 31.24 -29.26
N ASP A 1066 -8.00 31.89 -29.38
CA ASP A 1066 -8.87 32.37 -28.29
C ASP A 1066 -9.96 31.35 -27.88
N GLU A 1067 -9.85 30.12 -28.39
CA GLU A 1067 -10.69 28.98 -28.02
C GLU A 1067 -9.78 27.82 -27.61
N ASN A 1068 -10.23 26.99 -26.66
CA ASN A 1068 -9.47 25.84 -26.19
C ASN A 1068 -9.48 24.66 -27.18
N SER A 1069 -9.13 24.93 -28.44
CA SER A 1069 -8.97 23.93 -29.50
C SER A 1069 -8.01 24.44 -30.57
N TYR A 1070 -6.96 23.67 -30.88
CA TYR A 1070 -6.05 23.95 -32.00
C TYR A 1070 -6.76 23.89 -33.37
N TRP A 1071 -7.94 23.27 -33.44
CA TRP A 1071 -8.72 23.17 -34.67
C TRP A 1071 -9.68 24.35 -34.89
N SER A 1072 -9.78 25.26 -33.92
CA SER A 1072 -10.55 26.49 -34.08
C SER A 1072 -9.86 27.47 -35.04
N SER A 1073 -10.58 28.49 -35.48
CA SER A 1073 -9.97 29.56 -36.27
C SER A 1073 -8.94 30.32 -35.42
N CYS A 1074 -7.76 30.60 -35.99
CA CYS A 1074 -6.72 31.38 -35.34
C CYS A 1074 -6.49 32.74 -36.01
N ALA A 1075 -5.86 33.66 -35.28
CA ALA A 1075 -5.12 34.76 -35.89
C ALA A 1075 -3.73 34.24 -36.32
N SER A 1076 -3.39 34.37 -37.61
CA SER A 1076 -2.14 33.84 -38.18
C SER A 1076 -1.28 34.96 -38.76
N TYR A 1077 0.02 34.92 -38.45
CA TYR A 1077 1.01 35.92 -38.85
C TYR A 1077 2.26 35.23 -39.41
N ARG A 1078 2.58 35.51 -40.68
CA ARG A 1078 3.74 34.92 -41.37
C ARG A 1078 5.02 35.69 -41.05
N PHE A 1079 6.13 34.98 -40.98
CA PHE A 1079 7.46 35.62 -40.90
C PHE A 1079 7.94 36.16 -42.25
N ASP A 1080 7.56 35.54 -43.38
CA ASP A 1080 7.85 36.00 -44.76
C ASP A 1080 9.33 36.43 -45.00
N GLY A 1081 10.28 35.69 -44.44
CA GLY A 1081 11.71 35.99 -44.55
C GLY A 1081 12.25 37.02 -43.56
N ASN A 1082 11.41 37.55 -42.67
CA ASN A 1082 11.80 38.45 -41.59
C ASN A 1082 12.21 37.66 -40.34
N LEU A 1083 13.05 38.29 -39.50
CA LEU A 1083 13.46 37.76 -38.20
C LEU A 1083 12.50 38.13 -37.07
N ARG A 1084 11.47 38.92 -37.34
CA ARG A 1084 10.54 39.42 -36.33
C ARG A 1084 9.11 39.44 -36.86
N VAL A 1085 8.17 38.98 -36.04
CA VAL A 1085 6.73 39.18 -36.21
C VAL A 1085 6.21 39.99 -35.04
N VAL A 1086 5.33 40.95 -35.34
CA VAL A 1086 4.65 41.79 -34.36
C VAL A 1086 3.15 41.65 -34.57
N VAL A 1087 2.45 41.26 -33.51
CA VAL A 1087 1.00 41.06 -33.47
C VAL A 1087 0.40 42.20 -32.66
N ASP A 1088 -0.46 43.02 -33.27
CA ASP A 1088 -1.33 43.92 -32.53
C ASP A 1088 -2.48 43.11 -31.92
N LEU A 1089 -2.43 42.92 -30.60
CA LEU A 1089 -3.33 42.05 -29.84
C LEU A 1089 -4.79 42.52 -29.91
N HIS A 1090 -5.04 43.81 -30.08
CA HIS A 1090 -6.39 44.38 -30.16
C HIS A 1090 -6.93 44.45 -31.59
N ALA A 1091 -6.03 44.37 -32.58
CA ALA A 1091 -6.39 44.30 -33.99
C ALA A 1091 -6.44 42.88 -34.55
N MET A 1092 -6.21 41.84 -33.73
CA MET A 1092 -6.21 40.45 -34.18
C MET A 1092 -7.53 40.06 -34.84
N ARG A 1093 -7.41 39.31 -35.94
CA ARG A 1093 -8.54 38.78 -36.70
C ARG A 1093 -8.32 37.33 -37.06
N LYS A 1094 -9.39 36.53 -37.01
CA LYS A 1094 -9.39 35.08 -37.26
C LYS A 1094 -10.40 34.67 -38.35
N GLY A 1095 -10.24 33.44 -38.85
CA GLY A 1095 -11.08 32.82 -39.88
C GLY A 1095 -10.53 32.98 -41.30
N GLU A 1096 -11.06 32.23 -42.28
CA GLU A 1096 -10.52 32.14 -43.67
C GLU A 1096 -10.36 33.50 -44.38
N ASN A 1097 -11.14 34.51 -43.98
CA ASN A 1097 -11.07 35.87 -44.53
C ASN A 1097 -10.71 36.94 -43.47
N ALA A 1098 -10.24 36.56 -42.28
CA ALA A 1098 -9.92 37.48 -41.17
C ALA A 1098 -11.09 38.42 -40.78
N ASN A 1099 -12.33 37.91 -40.81
CA ASN A 1099 -13.54 38.68 -40.54
C ASN A 1099 -14.01 38.63 -39.07
N GLN A 1100 -13.46 37.73 -38.25
CA GLN A 1100 -13.83 37.58 -36.85
C GLN A 1100 -12.78 38.20 -35.95
N VAL A 1101 -13.19 38.83 -34.83
CA VAL A 1101 -12.26 39.34 -33.81
C VAL A 1101 -11.73 38.14 -33.01
N CYS A 1102 -10.43 38.14 -32.74
CA CYS A 1102 -9.80 37.18 -31.82
C CYS A 1102 -9.62 37.87 -30.46
N ASP A 1103 -10.08 37.25 -29.39
CA ASP A 1103 -10.07 37.84 -28.04
C ASP A 1103 -8.70 37.65 -27.35
N PRO A 1104 -7.93 38.73 -27.08
CA PRO A 1104 -6.64 38.62 -26.41
C PRO A 1104 -6.75 38.29 -24.91
N SER A 1105 -7.94 38.34 -24.31
CA SER A 1105 -8.12 38.07 -22.88
C SER A 1105 -8.18 36.58 -22.50
N HIS A 1106 -8.28 35.69 -23.49
CA HIS A 1106 -8.42 34.24 -23.26
C HIS A 1106 -7.69 33.43 -24.34
N LEU A 1107 -6.38 33.59 -24.48
CA LEU A 1107 -5.59 32.86 -25.47
C LEU A 1107 -5.14 31.49 -24.94
N TYR A 1108 -5.57 30.40 -25.56
CA TYR A 1108 -5.26 29.04 -25.12
C TYR A 1108 -4.02 28.45 -25.80
N TYR A 1109 -3.78 28.80 -27.06
CA TYR A 1109 -2.61 28.35 -27.82
C TYR A 1109 -1.92 29.54 -28.49
N ILE A 1110 -0.60 29.60 -28.33
CA ILE A 1110 0.27 30.54 -29.05
C ILE A 1110 1.41 29.69 -29.62
N CYS A 1111 1.36 29.40 -30.92
CA CYS A 1111 2.20 28.37 -31.52
C CYS A 1111 2.73 28.72 -32.91
N PHE A 1112 3.77 28.00 -33.32
CA PHE A 1112 4.47 28.18 -34.57
C PHE A 1112 4.23 27.00 -35.47
N TRP A 1113 3.40 27.22 -36.50
CA TRP A 1113 3.16 26.26 -37.55
C TRP A 1113 4.22 26.38 -38.64
N SER A 1114 4.65 25.28 -39.26
CA SER A 1114 5.57 25.35 -40.40
C SER A 1114 5.36 24.24 -41.43
N HIS A 1115 5.93 24.40 -42.62
CA HIS A 1115 6.01 23.34 -43.63
C HIS A 1115 6.85 22.14 -43.16
N GLY A 1116 7.57 22.27 -42.04
CA GLY A 1116 8.20 21.20 -41.26
C GLY A 1116 9.58 20.73 -41.69
N ASN A 1117 10.12 19.79 -40.91
CA ASN A 1117 11.41 19.10 -41.10
C ASN A 1117 12.63 20.02 -41.20
N ARG A 1118 12.52 21.25 -40.69
CA ARG A 1118 13.58 22.24 -40.65
C ARG A 1118 13.51 23.01 -39.33
N PRO A 1119 14.65 23.49 -38.82
CA PRO A 1119 14.68 24.24 -37.56
C PRO A 1119 13.90 25.55 -37.66
N ILE A 1120 13.38 25.99 -36.52
CA ILE A 1120 12.89 27.33 -36.23
C ILE A 1120 13.64 27.76 -34.97
N ASP A 1121 14.63 28.62 -35.13
CA ASP A 1121 15.54 29.03 -34.07
C ASP A 1121 15.01 30.31 -33.42
N PHE A 1122 14.48 30.18 -32.20
CA PHE A 1122 13.87 31.31 -31.50
C PHE A 1122 14.89 32.11 -30.71
N LYS A 1123 14.89 33.41 -30.94
CA LYS A 1123 15.65 34.34 -30.11
C LYS A 1123 14.89 34.68 -28.83
N LYS A 1124 13.65 35.15 -28.96
CA LYS A 1124 12.76 35.53 -27.83
C LYS A 1124 11.31 35.74 -28.26
N ALA A 1125 10.40 35.70 -27.30
CA ALA A 1125 9.01 36.10 -27.44
C ALA A 1125 8.59 36.90 -26.21
N TYR A 1126 7.87 38.02 -26.39
CA TYR A 1126 7.50 38.92 -25.30
C TYR A 1126 6.31 39.80 -25.70
N VAL A 1127 5.59 40.31 -24.71
CA VAL A 1127 4.55 41.32 -24.89
C VAL A 1127 5.07 42.72 -24.55
N THR A 1128 4.56 43.75 -25.22
CA THR A 1128 4.98 45.14 -25.00
C THR A 1128 3.86 46.13 -25.33
N ASN A 1129 3.87 47.27 -24.63
CA ASN A 1129 3.03 48.43 -24.92
C ASN A 1129 3.78 49.53 -25.69
N SER A 1130 5.07 49.31 -25.97
CA SER A 1130 5.91 50.22 -26.74
C SER A 1130 5.53 50.18 -28.22
N ASP A 1131 5.23 51.34 -28.79
CA ASP A 1131 4.93 51.46 -30.23
C ASP A 1131 6.17 51.20 -31.11
N ASN A 1132 7.38 51.15 -30.51
CA ASN A 1132 8.62 50.72 -31.18
C ASN A 1132 8.92 49.23 -31.01
N TYR A 1133 8.03 48.47 -30.37
CA TYR A 1133 8.13 47.03 -30.14
C TYR A 1133 9.36 46.61 -29.35
N GLU A 1134 9.92 47.54 -28.57
CA GLU A 1134 11.07 47.24 -27.72
C GLU A 1134 10.67 46.22 -26.66
N ASP A 1135 11.58 45.26 -26.46
CA ASP A 1135 11.54 44.31 -25.36
C ASP A 1135 11.46 45.11 -24.06
N PRO A 1136 10.54 44.76 -23.13
CA PRO A 1136 10.57 45.34 -21.80
C PRO A 1136 11.90 44.99 -21.12
N THR A 1137 12.93 45.81 -21.34
CA THR A 1137 14.25 45.64 -20.75
C THR A 1137 14.10 45.69 -19.24
N GLY A 1138 14.46 44.60 -18.56
CA GLY A 1138 14.18 44.36 -17.14
C GLY A 1138 14.33 45.59 -16.23
N ILE A 1139 13.33 45.74 -15.35
CA ILE A 1139 13.10 46.82 -14.38
C ILE A 1139 12.72 48.16 -15.01
N GLU A 1140 11.49 48.25 -15.49
CA GLU A 1140 10.66 49.41 -15.15
C GLU A 1140 9.48 48.93 -14.31
N LYS A 1141 9.50 49.33 -13.03
CA LYS A 1141 8.29 49.54 -12.25
C LYS A 1141 7.49 50.63 -12.96
N ASP A 1142 6.80 50.27 -14.03
CA ASP A 1142 5.60 50.97 -14.44
C ASP A 1142 4.47 49.97 -14.29
N ILE A 1143 4.09 49.81 -13.02
CA ILE A 1143 2.69 49.77 -12.66
C ILE A 1143 2.06 50.87 -13.51
N LEU A 1144 1.32 50.51 -14.58
CA LEU A 1144 0.29 51.40 -15.12
C LEU A 1144 -0.38 51.97 -13.87
N PRO A 1145 -0.38 53.30 -13.64
CA PRO A 1145 -1.07 53.84 -12.51
C PRO A 1145 -2.47 53.26 -12.62
N GLN A 1146 -2.81 52.35 -11.70
CA GLN A 1146 -4.19 52.02 -11.42
C GLN A 1146 -4.76 53.41 -11.22
N GLU A 1147 -5.56 53.88 -12.19
CA GLU A 1147 -6.12 55.21 -12.11
C GLU A 1147 -6.60 55.33 -10.68
N ASP A 1148 -6.08 56.35 -9.98
CA ASP A 1148 -6.33 56.55 -8.57
C ASP A 1148 -7.78 57.02 -8.48
N LEU A 1149 -8.70 56.10 -8.73
CA LEU A 1149 -10.07 56.41 -9.05
C LEU A 1149 -10.72 56.88 -7.76
N PRO A 1150 -11.59 57.91 -7.83
CA PRO A 1150 -12.38 58.33 -6.69
C PRO A 1150 -13.21 57.16 -6.14
N VAL A 1151 -12.88 56.70 -4.94
CA VAL A 1151 -13.62 55.66 -4.21
C VAL A 1151 -14.32 56.24 -2.99
N ASP A 1152 -15.44 55.63 -2.64
CA ASP A 1152 -16.04 55.82 -1.33
C ASP A 1152 -15.41 54.83 -0.33
N VAL A 1153 -15.20 55.29 0.90
CA VAL A 1153 -14.67 54.49 2.00
C VAL A 1153 -15.78 54.27 3.02
N TYR A 1154 -15.98 53.03 3.44
CA TYR A 1154 -16.98 52.65 4.42
C TYR A 1154 -16.32 51.99 5.64
N THR A 1155 -16.95 52.04 6.81
CA THR A 1155 -16.62 51.12 7.91
C THR A 1155 -17.04 49.69 7.53
N ILE A 1156 -16.52 48.68 8.23
CA ILE A 1156 -16.97 47.28 8.03
C ILE A 1156 -18.48 47.07 8.30
N THR A 1157 -19.12 47.99 9.02
CA THR A 1157 -20.57 48.02 9.26
C THR A 1157 -21.36 48.76 8.19
N GLY A 1158 -20.72 49.22 7.10
CA GLY A 1158 -21.39 49.83 5.95
C GLY A 1158 -21.61 51.35 6.05
N ILE A 1159 -20.99 52.05 7.01
CA ILE A 1159 -21.13 53.51 7.16
C ILE A 1159 -20.09 54.20 6.27
N LYS A 1160 -20.53 55.02 5.32
CA LYS A 1160 -19.63 55.81 4.46
C LYS A 1160 -18.90 56.88 5.28
N VAL A 1161 -17.58 56.82 5.34
CA VAL A 1161 -16.72 57.76 6.09
C VAL A 1161 -15.96 58.72 5.18
N ARG A 1162 -15.75 58.38 3.90
CA ARG A 1162 -15.19 59.28 2.87
C ARG A 1162 -15.88 59.02 1.54
N SER A 1163 -15.95 60.02 0.67
CA SER A 1163 -16.57 59.89 -0.65
C SER A 1163 -15.69 60.49 -1.73
N GLN A 1164 -15.61 59.82 -2.87
CA GLN A 1164 -14.87 60.26 -4.05
C GLN A 1164 -13.42 60.67 -3.72
N VAL A 1165 -12.78 59.96 -2.80
CA VAL A 1165 -11.36 60.16 -2.48
C VAL A 1165 -10.53 59.25 -3.35
N LEU A 1166 -9.40 59.75 -3.81
CA LEU A 1166 -8.38 58.95 -4.46
C LEU A 1166 -8.10 57.68 -3.62
N LYS A 1167 -8.18 56.50 -4.22
CA LYS A 1167 -7.96 55.19 -3.57
C LYS A 1167 -6.63 55.17 -2.80
N SER A 1168 -5.59 55.83 -3.28
CA SER A 1168 -4.28 55.99 -2.62
C SER A 1168 -4.33 56.78 -1.30
N LYS A 1169 -5.32 57.67 -1.15
CA LYS A 1169 -5.55 58.50 0.04
C LYS A 1169 -6.73 58.05 0.89
N ALA A 1170 -7.33 56.92 0.54
CA ALA A 1170 -8.55 56.43 1.17
C ALA A 1170 -8.40 56.20 2.68
N THR A 1171 -7.22 55.78 3.12
CA THR A 1171 -6.92 55.45 4.52
C THR A 1171 -6.16 56.55 5.27
N GLU A 1172 -5.75 57.62 4.58
CA GLU A 1172 -4.87 58.65 5.13
C GLU A 1172 -5.56 59.46 6.24
N GLY A 1173 -5.09 59.31 7.48
CA GLY A 1173 -5.67 59.95 8.67
C GLY A 1173 -6.92 59.27 9.24
N LEU A 1174 -7.30 58.07 8.76
CA LEU A 1174 -8.32 57.25 9.44
C LEU A 1174 -7.74 56.62 10.72
N PRO A 1175 -8.55 56.45 11.79
CA PRO A 1175 -8.16 55.65 12.96
C PRO A 1175 -7.79 54.21 12.59
N ALA A 1176 -7.02 53.52 13.45
CA ALA A 1176 -6.73 52.11 13.26
C ALA A 1176 -8.02 51.28 13.25
N GLY A 1177 -8.18 50.42 12.25
CA GLY A 1177 -9.42 49.67 12.02
C GLY A 1177 -9.54 49.11 10.61
N ILE A 1178 -10.63 48.37 10.33
CA ILE A 1178 -10.91 47.78 9.02
C ILE A 1178 -12.00 48.60 8.30
N TYR A 1179 -11.70 49.02 7.08
CA TYR A 1179 -12.56 49.81 6.22
C TYR A 1179 -12.81 49.08 4.90
N ILE A 1180 -13.91 49.39 4.22
CA ILE A 1180 -14.16 48.95 2.84
C ILE A 1180 -13.85 50.12 1.91
N VAL A 1181 -12.79 49.97 1.10
CA VAL A 1181 -12.32 50.96 0.14
C VAL A 1181 -12.45 50.37 -1.25
N GLY A 1182 -13.30 50.94 -2.11
CA GLY A 1182 -13.43 50.43 -3.49
C GLY A 1182 -13.83 48.95 -3.58
N ARG A 1183 -14.66 48.47 -2.65
CA ARG A 1183 -15.10 47.06 -2.47
C ARG A 1183 -14.07 46.09 -1.86
N GLU A 1184 -12.90 46.57 -1.44
CA GLU A 1184 -11.87 45.77 -0.76
C GLU A 1184 -11.83 46.09 0.74
N LYS A 1185 -11.58 45.08 1.59
CA LYS A 1185 -11.32 45.30 3.02
C LYS A 1185 -9.88 45.75 3.23
N VAL A 1186 -9.69 46.98 3.69
CA VAL A 1186 -8.38 47.58 3.96
C VAL A 1186 -8.23 47.78 5.46
N MET A 1187 -7.14 47.26 6.02
CA MET A 1187 -6.78 47.42 7.43
C MET A 1187 -5.83 48.60 7.59
N VAL A 1188 -6.22 49.57 8.41
CA VAL A 1188 -5.36 50.68 8.81
C VAL A 1188 -4.69 50.27 10.11
N LEU A 1189 -3.39 49.98 10.03
CA LEU A 1189 -2.51 49.68 11.17
C LEU A 1189 -1.77 50.97 11.54
N ARG A 1190 -1.53 51.20 12.83
CA ARG A 1190 -0.83 52.39 13.30
C ARG A 1190 0.68 52.23 13.27
#